data_AF-A0A4Q1BC56-F1
#
_entry.id   AF-A0A4Q1BC56-F1
#
_cell.length_a   1.000
_cell.length_b   1.000
_cell.length_c   1.000
_cell.angle_alpha   90.00
_cell.angle_beta   90.00
_cell.angle_gamma   90.00
#
_symmetry.space_group_name_H-M   'P 1'
#
loop_
_entity.id
_entity.type
_entity.pdbx_description
1 polymer ?
#
loop_
_entity_poly.entity_id
_entity_poly.type
_entity_poly.pdbx_seq_one_letter_code
_entity_poly.pdbx_strand_id
1 'polypeptide(L)'
;MSSPTSSSSLQSQDDKVDKVVVLYASETGNSQDTAERVGREVRRLGGRCAVISMDMFDVFQLPTTPLIIFITSTHGRGDPPPAMLPLWTALLRTSLPRDILEDVHFALFGLGDSSYEKFCYAGKMLLRRLEGLGANRISEPAWGDERAPDGIEQAFQPWLKGTLEAILPHLQLQPDHRVQDIHSLPPPLYILEPALSARMSNLDLNSDQHSTQSQQQPPSSHSHSKAVNGHVAGPVREIDSNGVKSRSKSVGEEEIWKPPGWFWAKLTKNTKVTKEGWWQDVREIEFDLEDSFEGYEPGSICCLQPQTSTQEVEEFLEMMDLKDQADDPVVIRALADDQPLPSHLPPKNQITTLRSILTNHLDIRCSPRRSFFEWLRRLSPDEREQERLDDFLLDPDEIHTYATRPSRTILETLADFRETKIPLSHLLEIIPPLRRRQFSIASSWETHPGKVQLLIALVEYRTNLKIPRRGLCSSWLKSLPLNTRIPIKITPPTLHLPEPDVPVILVGPGTGVAPMRALLECRVRQGALKNTALYFGCRSSSADLYYEEEWKHYQSLGVHIRIAISRDGPSKVYVQDLIRQDSKMINDWVVGQQGHLYICGSSNAMPREVREAVSWSISVKGSGDMSLEECDKYVEEMFESGRGQEESW
;
A
#
# COMPACT_ATOMS: atom_id res chain seq x y z
N MET A 1 16.31 -42.21 -38.49
CA MET A 1 17.47 -41.34 -38.23
C MET A 1 17.03 -39.92 -38.50
N SER A 2 16.54 -39.26 -37.45
CA SER A 2 16.19 -37.84 -37.44
C SER A 2 16.37 -37.40 -35.99
N SER A 3 17.26 -36.45 -35.78
CA SER A 3 17.87 -36.01 -34.53
C SER A 3 16.85 -35.46 -33.51
N PRO A 4 17.10 -35.56 -32.20
CA PRO A 4 16.35 -34.79 -31.21
C PRO A 4 16.82 -33.34 -31.26
N THR A 5 15.88 -32.40 -31.45
CA THR A 5 16.10 -30.97 -31.26
C THR A 5 16.31 -30.70 -29.77
N SER A 6 17.48 -30.12 -29.49
CA SER A 6 17.99 -29.69 -28.20
C SER A 6 17.05 -28.72 -27.48
N SER A 7 16.64 -29.09 -26.27
CA SER A 7 16.24 -28.14 -25.22
C SER A 7 17.47 -27.30 -24.84
N SER A 8 17.43 -25.97 -25.01
CA SER A 8 18.44 -25.08 -24.44
C SER A 8 18.29 -25.13 -22.91
N SER A 9 19.25 -25.79 -22.29
CA SER A 9 19.49 -25.70 -20.86
C SER A 9 20.68 -24.76 -20.71
N LEU A 10 20.73 -23.94 -19.66
CA LEU A 10 21.95 -23.26 -19.24
C LEU A 10 23.01 -24.32 -18.86
N GLN A 11 23.64 -24.93 -19.86
CA GLN A 11 24.67 -25.95 -19.75
C GLN A 11 25.89 -25.51 -20.56
N SER A 12 26.44 -24.33 -20.28
CA SER A 12 27.82 -23.99 -20.67
C SER A 12 28.34 -22.77 -19.90
N GLN A 13 29.66 -22.65 -19.80
CA GLN A 13 30.36 -21.48 -19.20
C GLN A 13 30.13 -20.16 -19.98
N ASP A 14 29.41 -20.18 -21.10
CA ASP A 14 29.24 -19.03 -22.00
C ASP A 14 27.98 -18.18 -21.71
N ASP A 15 27.00 -18.67 -20.93
CA ASP A 15 25.79 -17.91 -20.58
C ASP A 15 25.90 -17.29 -19.18
N LYS A 16 26.86 -16.37 -19.02
CA LYS A 16 26.93 -15.54 -17.82
C LYS A 16 25.85 -14.47 -17.88
N VAL A 17 25.02 -14.43 -16.85
CA VAL A 17 24.02 -13.40 -16.64
C VAL A 17 24.66 -12.24 -15.91
N ASP A 18 24.61 -11.10 -16.59
CA ASP A 18 25.08 -9.81 -16.12
C ASP A 18 24.36 -9.32 -14.85
N LYS A 19 23.07 -9.68 -14.70
CA LYS A 19 22.18 -9.18 -13.65
C LYS A 19 21.04 -10.13 -13.31
N VAL A 20 20.75 -10.25 -12.02
CA VAL A 20 19.52 -10.86 -11.50
C VAL A 20 18.44 -9.79 -11.29
N VAL A 21 17.22 -10.03 -11.77
CA VAL A 21 16.07 -9.15 -11.47
C VAL A 21 15.16 -9.85 -10.49
N VAL A 22 14.96 -9.26 -9.31
CA VAL A 22 14.01 -9.76 -8.30
C VAL A 22 12.73 -8.94 -8.40
N LEU A 23 11.66 -9.57 -8.87
CA LEU A 23 10.34 -8.96 -8.99
C LEU A 23 9.47 -9.31 -7.80
N TYR A 24 8.87 -8.31 -7.16
CA TYR A 24 7.99 -8.52 -6.02
C TYR A 24 6.61 -7.89 -6.16
N ALA A 25 5.61 -8.55 -5.58
CA ALA A 25 4.27 -7.99 -5.40
C ALA A 25 3.79 -8.24 -3.96
N SER A 26 3.36 -7.16 -3.31
CA SER A 26 3.02 -7.19 -1.88
C SER A 26 1.94 -6.18 -1.54
N GLU A 27 1.04 -6.51 -0.62
CA GLU A 27 0.07 -5.57 -0.06
C GLU A 27 0.61 -4.93 1.23
N THR A 28 1.13 -5.77 2.12
CA THR A 28 1.62 -5.37 3.45
C THR A 28 3.15 -5.33 3.53
N GLY A 29 3.84 -5.47 2.40
CA GLY A 29 5.30 -5.39 2.30
C GLY A 29 6.06 -6.65 2.75
N ASN A 30 5.39 -7.76 3.10
CA ASN A 30 6.08 -9.03 3.46
C ASN A 30 6.92 -9.56 2.27
N SER A 31 6.34 -9.56 1.07
CA SER A 31 7.03 -9.99 -0.16
C SER A 31 8.15 -9.03 -0.56
N GLN A 32 7.98 -7.73 -0.29
CA GLN A 32 9.02 -6.72 -0.53
C GLN A 32 10.26 -7.01 0.35
N ASP A 33 10.06 -7.18 1.66
CA ASP A 33 11.14 -7.50 2.60
C ASP A 33 11.88 -8.80 2.23
N THR A 34 11.11 -9.81 1.82
CA THR A 34 11.65 -11.09 1.33
C THR A 34 12.49 -10.89 0.05
N ALA A 35 12.05 -10.03 -0.86
CA ALA A 35 12.77 -9.72 -2.11
C ALA A 35 14.05 -8.92 -1.86
N GLU A 36 14.01 -7.97 -0.92
CA GLU A 36 15.18 -7.22 -0.47
C GLU A 36 16.20 -8.15 0.20
N ARG A 37 15.76 -9.17 0.96
CA ARG A 37 16.63 -10.23 1.50
C ARG A 37 17.33 -11.04 0.40
N VAL A 38 16.60 -11.48 -0.62
CA VAL A 38 17.19 -12.16 -1.79
C VAL A 38 18.22 -11.25 -2.47
N GLY A 39 17.85 -10.00 -2.74
CA GLY A 39 18.75 -9.04 -3.42
C GLY A 39 20.02 -8.73 -2.62
N ARG A 40 19.95 -8.71 -1.28
CA ARG A 40 21.13 -8.60 -0.40
C ARG A 40 22.06 -9.80 -0.54
N GLU A 41 21.52 -11.01 -0.54
CA GLU A 41 22.34 -12.23 -0.70
C GLU A 41 22.98 -12.33 -2.09
N VAL A 42 22.26 -11.95 -3.15
CA VAL A 42 22.86 -11.90 -4.50
C VAL A 42 24.05 -10.92 -4.55
N ARG A 43 23.89 -9.73 -3.95
CA ARG A 43 24.98 -8.73 -3.85
C ARG A 43 26.15 -9.24 -3.01
N ARG A 44 25.88 -9.96 -1.91
CA ARG A 44 26.91 -10.57 -1.05
C ARG A 44 27.77 -11.58 -1.82
N LEU A 45 27.16 -12.33 -2.72
CA LEU A 45 27.85 -13.25 -3.63
C LEU A 45 28.61 -12.54 -4.76
N GLY A 46 28.40 -11.23 -4.95
CA GLY A 46 29.05 -10.41 -5.98
C GLY A 46 28.26 -10.25 -7.26
N GLY A 47 27.03 -10.76 -7.30
CA GLY A 47 26.13 -10.57 -8.43
C GLY A 47 25.53 -9.16 -8.44
N ARG A 48 25.29 -8.61 -9.63
CA ARG A 48 24.42 -7.43 -9.78
C ARG A 48 22.97 -7.85 -9.61
N CYS A 49 22.21 -7.08 -8.85
CA CYS A 49 20.82 -7.35 -8.56
C CYS A 49 20.00 -6.07 -8.59
N ALA A 50 18.83 -6.11 -9.22
CA ALA A 50 17.81 -5.08 -9.10
C ALA A 50 16.57 -5.67 -8.41
N VAL A 51 16.02 -4.96 -7.42
CA VAL A 51 14.80 -5.37 -6.71
C VAL A 51 13.69 -4.39 -7.10
N ILE A 52 12.65 -4.89 -7.77
CA ILE A 52 11.66 -4.07 -8.47
C ILE A 52 10.25 -4.56 -8.15
N SER A 53 9.33 -3.64 -7.87
CA SER A 53 7.91 -4.01 -7.76
C SER A 53 7.32 -4.34 -9.12
N MET A 54 6.46 -5.35 -9.20
CA MET A 54 5.93 -5.86 -10.48
C MET A 54 5.15 -4.81 -11.29
N ASP A 55 4.57 -3.79 -10.65
CA ASP A 55 3.86 -2.69 -11.31
C ASP A 55 4.79 -1.63 -11.90
N MET A 56 6.04 -1.60 -11.45
CA MET A 56 7.11 -0.73 -11.95
C MET A 56 8.00 -1.41 -12.98
N PHE A 57 7.84 -2.72 -13.18
CA PHE A 57 8.60 -3.48 -14.18
C PHE A 57 7.97 -3.33 -15.57
N ASP A 58 8.78 -2.95 -16.55
CA ASP A 58 8.35 -2.90 -17.94
C ASP A 58 8.19 -4.33 -18.49
N VAL A 59 6.95 -4.76 -18.67
CA VAL A 59 6.63 -6.13 -19.12
C VAL A 59 7.24 -6.47 -20.49
N PHE A 60 7.56 -5.48 -21.33
CA PHE A 60 8.22 -5.73 -22.61
C PHE A 60 9.67 -6.19 -22.44
N GLN A 61 10.28 -5.99 -21.27
CA GLN A 61 11.62 -6.48 -20.95
C GLN A 61 11.61 -7.94 -20.48
N LEU A 62 10.43 -8.53 -20.23
CA LEU A 62 10.33 -9.90 -19.70
C LEU A 62 11.04 -10.94 -20.58
N PRO A 63 10.82 -10.99 -21.92
CA PRO A 63 11.50 -11.96 -22.79
C PRO A 63 13.02 -11.76 -22.88
N THR A 64 13.50 -10.54 -22.62
CA THR A 64 14.92 -10.17 -22.73
C THR A 64 15.64 -10.15 -21.38
N THR A 65 15.00 -10.60 -20.30
CA THR A 65 15.59 -10.66 -18.97
C THR A 65 15.92 -12.11 -18.63
N PRO A 66 17.19 -12.56 -18.76
CA PRO A 66 17.52 -13.98 -18.75
C PRO A 66 17.29 -14.69 -17.42
N LEU A 67 17.36 -13.97 -16.29
CA LEU A 67 17.19 -14.53 -14.96
C LEU A 67 16.32 -13.64 -14.06
N ILE A 68 15.17 -14.16 -13.66
CA ILE A 68 14.18 -13.44 -12.83
C ILE A 68 13.82 -14.25 -11.59
N ILE A 69 13.80 -13.62 -10.42
CA ILE A 69 13.28 -14.22 -9.19
C ILE A 69 11.95 -13.55 -8.85
N PHE A 70 10.88 -14.33 -8.78
CA PHE A 70 9.54 -13.82 -8.45
C PHE A 70 9.21 -14.06 -6.99
N ILE A 71 8.77 -13.02 -6.29
CA ILE A 71 8.29 -13.10 -4.91
C ILE A 71 6.91 -12.46 -4.80
N THR A 72 5.88 -13.24 -4.52
CA THR A 72 4.51 -12.73 -4.51
C THR A 72 3.70 -13.31 -3.35
N SER A 73 2.90 -12.46 -2.70
CA SER A 73 1.92 -12.91 -1.72
C SER A 73 0.56 -13.16 -2.37
N THR A 74 -0.35 -13.79 -1.65
CA THR A 74 -1.76 -13.95 -2.06
C THR A 74 -2.63 -13.13 -1.11
N HIS A 75 -3.65 -12.43 -1.63
CA HIS A 75 -4.56 -11.61 -0.85
C HIS A 75 -6.02 -12.06 -1.02
N GLY A 76 -6.88 -11.64 -0.10
CA GLY A 76 -8.32 -11.88 -0.18
C GLY A 76 -8.67 -13.35 -0.39
N ARG A 77 -9.44 -13.64 -1.43
CA ARG A 77 -9.91 -15.00 -1.77
C ARG A 77 -9.04 -15.65 -2.83
N GLY A 78 -7.73 -15.56 -2.65
CA GLY A 78 -6.75 -16.10 -3.60
C GLY A 78 -6.30 -15.12 -4.68
N ASP A 79 -6.63 -13.84 -4.55
CA ASP A 79 -6.33 -12.83 -5.56
C ASP A 79 -4.85 -12.43 -5.52
N PRO A 80 -4.26 -12.10 -6.68
CA PRO A 80 -2.91 -11.55 -6.71
C PRO A 80 -2.88 -10.15 -6.07
N PRO A 81 -1.73 -9.72 -5.52
CA PRO A 81 -1.56 -8.35 -5.05
C PRO A 81 -1.81 -7.35 -6.20
N PRO A 82 -2.34 -6.14 -5.93
CA PRO A 82 -2.58 -5.13 -6.97
C PRO A 82 -1.33 -4.83 -7.82
N ALA A 83 -0.15 -4.80 -7.18
CA ALA A 83 1.12 -4.59 -7.87
C ALA A 83 1.46 -5.69 -8.92
N MET A 84 0.88 -6.89 -8.80
CA MET A 84 1.06 -7.97 -9.77
C MET A 84 0.14 -7.83 -10.98
N LEU A 85 -0.97 -7.09 -10.87
CA LEU A 85 -2.03 -7.06 -11.89
C LEU A 85 -1.54 -6.63 -13.29
N PRO A 86 -0.74 -5.56 -13.46
CA PRO A 86 -0.27 -5.16 -14.80
C PRO A 86 0.50 -6.26 -15.52
N LEU A 87 1.44 -6.90 -14.80
CA LEU A 87 2.22 -8.04 -15.30
C LEU A 87 1.31 -9.25 -15.58
N TRP A 88 0.41 -9.57 -14.66
CA TRP A 88 -0.49 -10.71 -14.77
C TRP A 88 -1.43 -10.59 -15.98
N THR A 89 -2.06 -9.43 -16.17
CA THR A 89 -2.92 -9.15 -17.32
C THR A 89 -2.16 -9.26 -18.63
N ALA A 90 -0.92 -8.74 -18.68
CA ALA A 90 -0.08 -8.86 -19.86
C ALA A 90 0.24 -10.33 -20.16
N LEU A 91 0.58 -11.13 -19.15
CA LEU A 91 0.85 -12.56 -19.29
C LEU A 91 -0.37 -13.35 -19.73
N LEU A 92 -1.60 -12.94 -19.41
CA LEU A 92 -2.83 -13.64 -19.78
C LEU A 92 -3.29 -13.44 -21.23
N ARG A 93 -2.62 -12.57 -22.01
CA ARG A 93 -3.01 -12.30 -23.41
C ARG A 93 -2.93 -13.59 -24.24
N THR A 94 -4.04 -13.94 -24.90
CA THR A 94 -4.16 -15.16 -25.72
C THR A 94 -3.33 -15.11 -27.00
N SER A 95 -2.89 -13.93 -27.41
CA SER A 95 -2.04 -13.71 -28.58
C SER A 95 -0.56 -14.04 -28.35
N LEU A 96 -0.15 -14.33 -27.11
CA LEU A 96 1.25 -14.62 -26.79
C LEU A 96 1.64 -16.01 -27.34
N PRO A 97 2.77 -16.12 -28.06
CA PRO A 97 3.39 -17.40 -28.37
C PRO A 97 3.71 -18.21 -27.11
N ARG A 98 3.67 -19.54 -27.20
CA ARG A 98 3.89 -20.45 -26.05
C ARG A 98 5.36 -20.59 -25.65
N ASP A 99 6.25 -20.06 -26.46
CA ASP A 99 7.72 -20.09 -26.38
C ASP A 99 8.30 -18.69 -26.17
N ILE A 100 7.46 -17.66 -25.98
CA ILE A 100 7.92 -16.27 -25.85
C ILE A 100 8.91 -16.05 -24.69
N LEU A 101 8.92 -16.94 -23.69
CA LEU A 101 9.83 -16.90 -22.55
C LEU A 101 10.86 -18.04 -22.57
N GLU A 102 11.13 -18.69 -23.71
CA GLU A 102 12.03 -19.84 -23.79
C GLU A 102 13.47 -19.56 -23.30
N ASP A 103 13.94 -18.32 -23.40
CA ASP A 103 15.26 -17.91 -22.92
C ASP A 103 15.26 -17.40 -21.46
N VAL A 104 14.07 -17.31 -20.83
CA VAL A 104 13.92 -16.78 -19.48
C VAL A 104 14.03 -17.90 -18.46
N HIS A 105 14.97 -17.75 -17.54
CA HIS A 105 15.11 -18.61 -16.37
C HIS A 105 14.52 -17.94 -15.14
N PHE A 106 13.84 -18.70 -14.29
CA PHE A 106 13.22 -18.14 -13.11
C PHE A 106 13.23 -19.02 -11.86
N ALA A 107 13.19 -18.36 -10.70
CA ALA A 107 12.86 -18.95 -9.41
C ALA A 107 11.62 -18.27 -8.84
N LEU A 108 10.86 -18.95 -7.98
CA LEU A 108 9.63 -18.41 -7.41
C LEU A 108 9.48 -18.76 -5.93
N PHE A 109 9.18 -17.75 -5.12
CA PHE A 109 8.75 -17.89 -3.73
C PHE A 109 7.37 -17.27 -3.54
N GLY A 110 6.40 -18.09 -3.16
CA GLY A 110 5.04 -17.62 -2.82
C GLY A 110 4.88 -17.44 -1.32
N LEU A 111 4.22 -16.37 -0.89
CA LEU A 111 3.82 -16.17 0.51
C LEU A 111 2.31 -16.36 0.67
N GLY A 112 1.89 -17.03 1.74
CA GLY A 112 0.49 -17.21 2.09
C GLY A 112 0.27 -17.73 3.50
N ASP A 113 -0.97 -18.04 3.82
CA ASP A 113 -1.40 -18.61 5.10
C ASP A 113 -2.27 -19.84 4.79
N SER A 114 -1.87 -21.01 5.30
CA SER A 114 -2.56 -22.29 5.04
C SER A 114 -3.95 -22.41 5.67
N SER A 115 -4.37 -21.47 6.52
CA SER A 115 -5.75 -21.36 7.01
C SER A 115 -6.73 -20.85 5.94
N TYR A 116 -6.23 -20.29 4.84
CA TYR A 116 -7.02 -19.92 3.68
C TYR A 116 -7.06 -21.06 2.66
N GLU A 117 -8.22 -21.32 2.07
CA GLU A 117 -8.43 -22.39 1.08
C GLU A 117 -7.47 -22.27 -0.12
N LYS A 118 -7.24 -21.05 -0.60
CA LYS A 118 -6.36 -20.74 -1.73
C LYS A 118 -4.94 -20.38 -1.28
N PHE A 119 -4.31 -21.28 -0.53
CA PHE A 119 -2.94 -21.13 -0.03
C PHE A 119 -1.92 -20.89 -1.17
N CYS A 120 -1.18 -19.76 -1.10
CA CYS A 120 -0.17 -19.33 -2.08
C CYS A 120 -0.66 -19.30 -3.55
N TYR A 121 -1.96 -19.09 -3.78
CA TYR A 121 -2.57 -19.28 -5.09
C TYR A 121 -2.01 -18.34 -6.17
N ALA A 122 -1.73 -17.07 -5.86
CA ALA A 122 -1.16 -16.12 -6.81
C ALA A 122 0.19 -16.61 -7.37
N GLY A 123 1.08 -17.11 -6.50
CA GLY A 123 2.36 -17.69 -6.92
C GLY A 123 2.18 -18.98 -7.73
N LYS A 124 1.23 -19.85 -7.35
CA LYS A 124 0.91 -21.07 -8.10
C LYS A 124 0.34 -20.79 -9.50
N MET A 125 -0.48 -19.75 -9.63
CA MET A 125 -0.99 -19.30 -10.93
C MET A 125 0.13 -18.75 -11.81
N LEU A 126 1.00 -17.91 -11.24
CA LEU A 126 2.15 -17.33 -11.93
C LEU A 126 3.09 -18.43 -12.45
N LEU A 127 3.43 -19.40 -11.58
CA LEU A 127 4.25 -20.55 -11.93
C LEU A 127 3.74 -21.27 -13.18
N ARG A 128 2.48 -21.71 -13.17
CA ARG A 128 1.86 -22.42 -14.30
C ARG A 128 1.86 -21.58 -15.57
N ARG A 129 1.66 -20.27 -15.44
CA ARG A 129 1.60 -19.38 -16.61
C ARG A 129 2.99 -19.14 -17.22
N LEU A 130 4.02 -18.97 -16.40
CA LEU A 130 5.40 -18.82 -16.86
C LEU A 130 5.87 -20.08 -17.59
N GLU A 131 5.67 -21.25 -17.01
CA GLU A 131 5.99 -22.54 -17.66
C GLU A 131 5.19 -22.74 -18.96
N GLY A 132 3.91 -22.38 -18.96
CA GLY A 132 3.05 -22.45 -20.14
C GLY A 132 3.43 -21.47 -21.28
N LEU A 133 4.33 -20.52 -20.99
CA LEU A 133 4.90 -19.57 -21.95
C LEU A 133 6.39 -19.87 -22.28
N GLY A 134 6.92 -21.01 -21.82
CA GLY A 134 8.24 -21.50 -22.18
C GLY A 134 9.35 -21.20 -21.17
N ALA A 135 9.06 -20.48 -20.08
CA ALA A 135 10.07 -20.12 -19.09
C ALA A 135 10.63 -21.35 -18.35
N ASN A 136 11.94 -21.32 -18.06
CA ASN A 136 12.67 -22.42 -17.45
C ASN A 136 12.87 -22.20 -15.95
N ARG A 137 12.52 -23.19 -15.13
CA ARG A 137 12.78 -23.11 -13.69
C ARG A 137 14.24 -23.40 -13.37
N ILE A 138 14.90 -22.52 -12.61
CA ILE A 138 16.27 -22.72 -12.13
C ILE A 138 16.32 -23.47 -10.78
N SER A 139 15.26 -23.35 -9.97
CA SER A 139 15.09 -24.05 -8.70
C SER A 139 13.62 -24.40 -8.47
N GLU A 140 13.36 -25.39 -7.61
CA GLU A 140 11.99 -25.74 -7.23
C GLU A 140 11.32 -24.57 -6.49
N PRO A 141 10.07 -24.23 -6.82
CA PRO A 141 9.35 -23.17 -6.13
C PRO A 141 9.05 -23.57 -4.68
N ALA A 142 9.03 -22.59 -3.78
CA ALA A 142 8.65 -22.81 -2.39
C ALA A 142 7.49 -21.90 -1.96
N TRP A 143 6.78 -22.37 -0.94
CA TRP A 143 5.55 -21.76 -0.44
C TRP A 143 5.72 -21.44 1.04
N GLY A 144 5.97 -20.18 1.37
CA GLY A 144 6.04 -19.69 2.73
C GLY A 144 4.65 -19.66 3.37
N ASP A 145 4.53 -20.30 4.54
CA ASP A 145 3.30 -20.34 5.32
C ASP A 145 3.44 -19.51 6.59
N GLU A 146 2.60 -18.49 6.78
CA GLU A 146 2.55 -17.71 8.01
C GLU A 146 2.14 -18.53 9.24
N ARG A 147 1.53 -19.72 9.05
CA ARG A 147 1.10 -20.64 10.13
C ARG A 147 2.15 -21.68 10.52
N ALA A 148 3.24 -21.80 9.76
CA ALA A 148 4.31 -22.71 10.09
C ALA A 148 4.95 -22.35 11.45
N PRO A 149 5.55 -23.31 12.18
CA PRO A 149 6.24 -23.05 13.44
C PRO A 149 7.26 -21.91 13.36
N ASP A 150 8.09 -21.89 12.32
CA ASP A 150 9.07 -20.81 12.07
C ASP A 150 8.55 -19.77 11.07
N GLY A 151 7.23 -19.72 10.87
CA GLY A 151 6.56 -18.95 9.84
C GLY A 151 7.14 -19.21 8.44
N ILE A 152 7.25 -18.16 7.64
CA ILE A 152 7.74 -18.28 6.26
C ILE A 152 9.20 -18.75 6.18
N GLU A 153 10.00 -18.59 7.25
CA GLU A 153 11.42 -18.97 7.26
C GLU A 153 11.62 -20.46 7.03
N GLN A 154 10.68 -21.29 7.50
CA GLN A 154 10.73 -22.74 7.33
C GLN A 154 10.88 -23.15 5.87
N ALA A 155 10.17 -22.45 4.96
CA ALA A 155 10.28 -22.66 3.52
C ALA A 155 11.33 -21.75 2.87
N PHE A 156 11.50 -20.52 3.39
CA PHE A 156 12.35 -19.51 2.77
C PHE A 156 13.84 -19.84 2.85
N GLN A 157 14.37 -20.27 4.01
CA GLN A 157 15.80 -20.51 4.15
C GLN A 157 16.33 -21.64 3.23
N PRO A 158 15.69 -22.83 3.18
CA PRO A 158 16.11 -23.88 2.25
C PRO A 158 15.97 -23.44 0.78
N TRP A 159 14.89 -22.73 0.45
CA TRP A 159 14.65 -22.22 -0.90
C TRP A 159 15.68 -21.18 -1.33
N LEU A 160 15.99 -20.22 -0.45
CA LEU A 160 16.98 -19.19 -0.69
C LEU A 160 18.34 -19.82 -0.95
N LYS A 161 18.77 -20.73 -0.07
CA LYS A 161 20.03 -21.46 -0.24
C LYS A 161 20.09 -22.20 -1.57
N GLY A 162 19.08 -23.02 -1.89
CA GLY A 162 19.04 -23.78 -3.13
C GLY A 162 18.99 -22.90 -4.38
N THR A 163 18.28 -21.78 -4.32
CA THR A 163 18.21 -20.80 -5.42
C THR A 163 19.55 -20.10 -5.62
N LEU A 164 20.22 -19.66 -4.54
CA LEU A 164 21.53 -19.05 -4.61
C LEU A 164 22.60 -20.02 -5.17
N GLU A 165 22.57 -21.28 -4.73
CA GLU A 165 23.45 -22.33 -5.25
C GLU A 165 23.21 -22.59 -6.74
N ALA A 166 21.96 -22.55 -7.19
CA ALA A 166 21.59 -22.75 -8.59
C ALA A 166 21.98 -21.57 -9.49
N ILE A 167 21.86 -20.33 -9.03
CA ILE A 167 22.18 -19.15 -9.85
C ILE A 167 23.68 -18.82 -9.88
N LEU A 168 24.43 -19.16 -8.82
CA LEU A 168 25.83 -18.77 -8.64
C LEU A 168 26.74 -19.08 -9.86
N PRO A 169 26.66 -20.27 -10.51
CA PRO A 169 27.46 -20.58 -11.70
C PRO A 169 27.18 -19.67 -12.90
N HIS A 170 25.99 -19.06 -12.94
CA HIS A 170 25.53 -18.21 -14.02
C HIS A 170 25.77 -16.72 -13.75
N LEU A 171 26.22 -16.33 -12.56
CA LEU A 171 26.47 -14.91 -12.27
C LEU A 171 27.77 -14.42 -12.90
N GLN A 172 27.70 -13.27 -13.57
CA GLN A 172 28.89 -12.54 -13.97
C GLN A 172 29.51 -11.84 -12.75
N LEU A 173 30.46 -12.51 -12.10
CA LEU A 173 31.20 -11.98 -10.95
C LEU A 173 32.43 -11.18 -11.40
N GLN A 174 32.81 -10.15 -10.63
CA GLN A 174 34.09 -9.47 -10.84
C GLN A 174 35.26 -10.43 -10.56
N PRO A 175 36.35 -10.41 -11.35
CA PRO A 175 37.44 -11.40 -11.26
C PRO A 175 38.12 -11.51 -9.88
N ASP A 176 38.06 -10.44 -9.10
CA ASP A 176 38.64 -10.28 -7.77
C ASP A 176 37.59 -10.29 -6.64
N HIS A 177 36.31 -10.47 -6.97
CA HIS A 177 35.24 -10.49 -5.96
C HIS A 177 35.41 -11.67 -5.01
N ARG A 178 35.44 -11.36 -3.72
CA ARG A 178 35.36 -12.36 -2.65
C ARG A 178 33.96 -12.34 -2.07
N VAL A 179 33.35 -13.52 -1.97
CA VAL A 179 32.08 -13.69 -1.27
C VAL A 179 32.21 -13.05 0.11
N GLN A 180 31.36 -12.05 0.36
CA GLN A 180 31.41 -11.31 1.60
C GLN A 180 30.83 -12.15 2.73
N ASP A 181 31.33 -11.93 3.95
CA ASP A 181 30.80 -12.60 5.15
C ASP A 181 29.32 -12.28 5.34
N ILE A 182 28.53 -13.21 5.89
CA ILE A 182 27.09 -13.03 6.07
C ILE A 182 26.77 -11.84 7.00
N HIS A 183 27.66 -11.52 7.93
CA HIS A 183 27.56 -10.41 8.86
C HIS A 183 28.26 -9.14 8.37
N SER A 184 28.89 -9.17 7.19
CA SER A 184 29.43 -7.94 6.59
C SER A 184 28.31 -7.02 6.10
N LEU A 185 28.59 -5.71 6.12
CA LEU A 185 27.67 -4.72 5.60
C LEU A 185 27.71 -4.74 4.06
N PRO A 186 26.60 -5.08 3.37
CA PRO A 186 26.57 -5.04 1.92
C PRO A 186 26.74 -3.60 1.40
N PRO A 187 27.15 -3.40 0.13
CA PRO A 187 27.15 -2.07 -0.47
C PRO A 187 25.74 -1.46 -0.50
N PRO A 188 25.55 -0.16 -0.25
CA PRO A 188 24.23 0.46 -0.23
C PRO A 188 23.57 0.47 -1.62
N LEU A 189 22.23 0.49 -1.68
CA LEU A 189 21.45 0.68 -2.91
C LEU A 189 21.21 2.15 -3.23
N TYR A 190 21.12 2.99 -2.20
CA TYR A 190 20.70 4.38 -2.31
C TYR A 190 21.70 5.29 -1.61
N ILE A 191 21.81 6.52 -2.09
CA ILE A 191 22.57 7.59 -1.45
C ILE A 191 21.70 8.83 -1.28
N LEU A 192 21.95 9.52 -0.16
CA LEU A 192 21.43 10.86 0.11
C LEU A 192 22.53 11.83 -0.30
N GLU A 193 22.42 12.36 -1.51
CA GLU A 193 23.41 13.27 -2.08
C GLU A 193 23.06 14.72 -1.72
N PRO A 194 24.02 15.54 -1.25
CA PRO A 194 23.78 16.97 -1.01
C PRO A 194 23.22 17.68 -2.26
N ALA A 195 22.17 18.49 -2.11
CA ALA A 195 21.51 19.13 -3.24
C ALA A 195 22.44 20.10 -4.02
N LEU A 196 23.47 20.63 -3.36
CA LEU A 196 24.49 21.48 -4.01
C LEU A 196 25.35 20.70 -5.01
N SER A 197 25.76 19.46 -4.69
CA SER A 197 26.53 18.63 -5.63
C SER A 197 25.65 18.12 -6.77
N ALA A 198 24.38 17.82 -6.50
CA ALA A 198 23.40 17.42 -7.51
C ALA A 198 23.10 18.54 -8.54
N ARG A 199 23.19 19.83 -8.15
CA ARG A 199 23.04 20.95 -9.09
C ARG A 199 24.24 21.10 -10.01
N MET A 200 25.45 20.84 -9.52
CA MET A 200 26.68 20.92 -10.31
C MET A 200 26.76 19.79 -11.35
N SER A 201 26.44 18.55 -10.96
CA SER A 201 26.44 17.41 -11.88
C SER A 201 25.41 17.54 -13.01
N ASN A 202 24.28 18.23 -12.78
CA ASN A 202 23.28 18.53 -13.82
C ASN A 202 23.69 19.70 -14.74
N LEU A 203 24.57 20.60 -14.30
CA LEU A 203 25.12 21.66 -15.14
C LEU A 203 26.19 21.10 -16.10
N ASP A 204 27.01 20.15 -15.64
CA ASP A 204 28.04 19.51 -16.45
C ASP A 204 27.44 18.64 -17.58
N LEU A 205 26.30 17.98 -17.33
CA LEU A 205 25.57 17.20 -18.35
C LEU A 205 24.93 18.08 -19.44
N ASN A 206 24.63 19.35 -19.14
CA ASN A 206 24.08 20.30 -20.12
C ASN A 206 25.17 21.07 -20.88
N SER A 207 26.42 21.13 -20.39
CA SER A 207 27.54 21.70 -21.15
C SER A 207 28.04 20.82 -22.29
N ASP A 208 27.81 19.50 -22.22
CA ASP A 208 28.23 18.55 -23.27
C ASP A 208 27.25 18.48 -24.47
N GLN A 209 26.10 19.16 -24.42
CA GLN A 209 25.16 19.24 -25.55
C GLN A 209 25.34 20.48 -26.44
N HIS A 210 26.28 21.38 -26.14
CA HIS A 210 26.52 22.60 -26.93
C HIS A 210 27.83 22.66 -27.72
N SER A 211 28.62 21.60 -27.76
CA SER A 211 29.89 21.56 -28.50
C SER A 211 29.87 20.65 -29.74
N THR A 212 28.83 20.71 -30.57
CA THR A 212 28.88 20.17 -31.95
C THR A 212 27.78 20.77 -32.82
N GLN A 213 27.99 21.99 -33.31
CA GLN A 213 27.57 22.42 -34.66
C GLN A 213 28.08 23.84 -34.93
N SER A 214 29.27 23.94 -35.52
CA SER A 214 29.66 25.13 -36.27
C SER A 214 30.34 24.68 -37.56
N GLN A 215 29.59 24.64 -38.65
CA GLN A 215 30.13 24.83 -40.01
C GLN A 215 29.02 25.19 -41.01
N GLN A 216 29.06 26.48 -41.41
CA GLN A 216 28.94 27.02 -42.77
C GLN A 216 27.63 26.88 -43.55
N GLN A 217 26.98 28.02 -43.83
CA GLN A 217 26.66 28.49 -45.19
C GLN A 217 26.43 30.02 -45.23
N PRO A 218 26.72 30.70 -46.37
CA PRO A 218 26.92 32.16 -46.47
C PRO A 218 25.64 32.96 -46.83
N PRO A 219 25.67 34.31 -46.80
CA PRO A 219 24.46 35.13 -46.70
C PRO A 219 23.90 35.53 -48.07
N SER A 220 22.59 35.71 -48.14
CA SER A 220 21.94 36.45 -49.23
C SER A 220 21.13 37.63 -48.68
N SER A 221 21.46 38.80 -49.22
CA SER A 221 20.83 40.09 -49.02
C SER A 221 19.62 40.28 -49.95
N HIS A 222 18.61 41.03 -49.49
CA HIS A 222 17.75 42.00 -50.22
C HIS A 222 16.37 42.10 -49.53
N SER A 223 16.14 43.17 -48.75
CA SER A 223 15.36 44.37 -49.12
C SER A 223 13.87 44.11 -49.42
N HIS A 224 12.98 44.57 -48.53
CA HIS A 224 12.12 45.73 -48.81
C HIS A 224 11.15 46.06 -47.67
N SER A 225 10.93 47.36 -47.55
CA SER A 225 10.07 48.12 -46.64
C SER A 225 8.60 47.69 -46.60
N LYS A 226 7.93 47.93 -45.48
CA LYS A 226 6.95 49.02 -45.33
C LYS A 226 6.47 49.16 -43.89
N ALA A 227 6.69 50.34 -43.34
CA ALA A 227 6.05 50.84 -42.13
C ALA A 227 4.66 51.39 -42.46
N VAL A 228 3.71 51.24 -41.54
CA VAL A 228 2.61 52.20 -41.33
C VAL A 228 2.46 52.39 -39.83
N ASN A 229 2.69 53.63 -39.39
CA ASN A 229 2.50 54.13 -38.04
C ASN A 229 1.04 54.56 -37.81
N GLY A 230 0.56 54.39 -36.58
CA GLY A 230 -0.54 55.15 -35.99
C GLY A 230 -0.20 55.47 -34.53
N HIS A 231 0.19 56.71 -34.25
CA HIS A 231 0.30 57.32 -32.91
C HIS A 231 -1.10 57.47 -32.27
N VAL A 232 -1.35 57.74 -30.98
CA VAL A 232 -0.90 58.80 -30.06
C VAL A 232 -1.38 58.36 -28.65
N ALA A 233 -0.61 58.40 -27.56
CA ALA A 233 -0.33 59.52 -26.65
C ALA A 233 0.59 58.95 -25.55
N GLY A 234 1.55 59.60 -24.88
CA GLY A 234 1.98 60.97 -24.68
C GLY A 234 2.90 60.92 -23.44
N PRO A 235 3.88 61.82 -23.26
CA PRO A 235 5.15 61.49 -22.61
C PRO A 235 5.29 61.98 -21.15
N VAL A 236 6.51 61.78 -20.62
CA VAL A 236 7.20 62.46 -19.51
C VAL A 236 7.34 61.64 -18.20
N ARG A 237 8.51 61.03 -17.96
CA ARG A 237 9.56 61.53 -17.04
C ARG A 237 10.74 60.54 -16.90
N GLU A 238 11.93 61.10 -17.02
CA GLU A 238 13.21 60.52 -16.60
C GLU A 238 13.31 60.38 -15.07
N ILE A 239 13.90 59.24 -14.68
CA ILE A 239 14.94 59.02 -13.66
C ILE A 239 14.72 59.64 -12.26
N ASP A 240 14.50 58.79 -11.25
CA ASP A 240 15.51 58.62 -10.19
C ASP A 240 15.30 57.37 -9.31
N SER A 241 16.44 56.81 -8.91
CA SER A 241 16.75 55.81 -7.88
C SER A 241 15.62 55.31 -6.96
N ASN A 242 15.44 53.99 -6.88
CA ASN A 242 15.62 53.23 -5.63
C ASN A 242 15.27 51.73 -5.78
N GLY A 243 16.24 50.88 -5.40
CA GLY A 243 15.99 49.57 -4.81
C GLY A 243 15.38 48.51 -5.73
N VAL A 244 16.23 47.82 -6.48
CA VAL A 244 15.93 46.43 -6.88
C VAL A 244 15.83 45.61 -5.60
N LYS A 245 14.62 45.53 -5.04
CA LYS A 245 14.27 44.49 -4.07
C LYS A 245 14.30 43.18 -4.83
N SER A 246 15.47 42.54 -4.82
CA SER A 246 15.60 41.10 -4.84
C SER A 246 14.49 40.53 -3.95
N ARG A 247 13.46 39.94 -4.58
CA ARG A 247 12.54 39.04 -3.89
C ARG A 247 13.37 37.81 -3.56
N SER A 248 14.11 37.87 -2.46
CA SER A 248 14.50 36.68 -1.72
C SER A 248 13.19 35.97 -1.38
N LYS A 249 12.86 34.90 -2.11
CA LYS A 249 11.92 33.91 -1.60
C LYS A 249 12.55 33.45 -0.28
N SER A 250 11.95 33.87 0.83
CA SER A 250 12.11 33.20 2.09
C SER A 250 11.93 31.71 1.83
N VAL A 251 12.89 30.90 2.28
CA VAL A 251 12.75 29.45 2.40
C VAL A 251 11.62 29.23 3.41
N GLY A 252 10.39 29.27 2.92
CA GLY A 252 9.17 29.25 3.70
C GLY A 252 8.46 27.93 3.45
N GLU A 253 8.27 27.19 4.53
CA GLU A 253 7.50 25.94 4.65
C GLU A 253 7.90 24.87 3.63
N GLU A 254 8.67 23.87 4.07
CA GLU A 254 8.93 22.67 3.27
C GLU A 254 7.60 22.07 2.81
N GLU A 255 7.23 22.30 1.55
CA GLU A 255 6.02 21.72 0.98
C GLU A 255 6.16 20.20 1.00
N ILE A 256 5.31 19.55 1.80
CA ILE A 256 5.17 18.09 1.84
C ILE A 256 5.07 17.59 0.40
N TRP A 257 5.94 16.66 0.02
CA TRP A 257 5.90 16.10 -1.33
C TRP A 257 4.57 15.38 -1.56
N LYS A 258 3.84 15.82 -2.59
CA LYS A 258 2.60 15.18 -3.05
C LYS A 258 2.94 14.12 -4.11
N PRO A 259 2.66 12.83 -3.88
CA PRO A 259 2.92 11.79 -4.87
C PRO A 259 2.03 11.96 -6.12
N PRO A 260 2.44 11.41 -7.29
CA PRO A 260 1.60 11.40 -8.48
C PRO A 260 0.24 10.73 -8.24
N GLY A 261 -0.84 11.33 -8.75
CA GLY A 261 -2.21 10.83 -8.57
C GLY A 261 -2.83 11.12 -7.20
N TRP A 262 -2.22 11.99 -6.39
CA TRP A 262 -2.78 12.48 -5.12
C TRP A 262 -3.32 13.89 -5.28
N PHE A 263 -4.29 14.22 -4.44
CA PHE A 263 -5.01 15.49 -4.43
C PHE A 263 -4.73 16.22 -3.13
N TRP A 264 -4.60 17.54 -3.21
CA TRP A 264 -4.57 18.37 -2.01
C TRP A 264 -5.96 18.48 -1.41
N ALA A 265 -6.04 18.25 -0.11
CA ALA A 265 -7.29 18.36 0.62
C ALA A 265 -7.08 19.06 1.96
N LYS A 266 -8.07 19.85 2.35
CA LYS A 266 -8.03 20.65 3.56
C LYS A 266 -8.95 20.04 4.62
N LEU A 267 -8.41 19.78 5.81
CA LEU A 267 -9.19 19.25 6.93
C LEU A 267 -10.20 20.30 7.42
N THR A 268 -11.49 20.11 7.16
CA THR A 268 -12.56 21.04 7.54
C THR A 268 -13.33 20.61 8.78
N LYS A 269 -13.40 19.30 9.06
CA LYS A 269 -14.08 18.74 10.24
C LYS A 269 -13.25 17.62 10.87
N ASN A 270 -13.20 17.59 12.19
CA ASN A 270 -12.55 16.55 12.98
C ASN A 270 -13.25 16.45 14.33
N THR A 271 -14.40 15.79 14.35
CA THR A 271 -15.33 15.82 15.50
C THR A 271 -15.50 14.42 16.07
N LYS A 272 -15.32 14.28 17.38
CA LYS A 272 -15.65 13.05 18.09
C LYS A 272 -17.17 12.85 18.08
N VAL A 273 -17.61 11.69 17.59
CA VAL A 273 -19.03 11.32 17.47
C VAL A 273 -19.49 10.33 18.53
N THR A 274 -18.55 9.81 19.34
CA THR A 274 -18.88 9.04 20.55
C THR A 274 -19.04 9.94 21.77
N LYS A 275 -19.85 9.50 22.74
CA LYS A 275 -20.04 10.21 24.01
C LYS A 275 -18.72 10.41 24.76
N GLU A 276 -18.64 11.50 25.53
CA GLU A 276 -17.47 11.77 26.36
C GLU A 276 -17.22 10.65 27.39
N GLY A 277 -15.96 10.27 27.56
CA GLY A 277 -15.58 9.11 28.38
C GLY A 277 -15.94 7.72 27.80
N TRP A 278 -16.52 7.62 26.59
CA TRP A 278 -16.71 6.33 25.93
C TRP A 278 -15.38 5.64 25.63
N TRP A 279 -15.34 4.31 25.76
CA TRP A 279 -14.09 3.53 25.67
C TRP A 279 -13.40 3.62 24.30
N GLN A 280 -14.15 3.92 23.23
CA GLN A 280 -13.64 4.09 21.88
C GLN A 280 -13.87 5.52 21.40
N ASP A 281 -12.81 6.19 20.97
CA ASP A 281 -12.87 7.51 20.33
C ASP A 281 -13.13 7.29 18.84
N VAL A 282 -14.34 7.57 18.38
CA VAL A 282 -14.70 7.53 16.95
C VAL A 282 -14.93 8.95 16.50
N ARG A 283 -14.36 9.29 15.34
CA ARG A 283 -14.38 10.63 14.80
C ARG A 283 -14.94 10.66 13.39
N GLU A 284 -15.74 11.68 13.13
CA GLU A 284 -16.11 12.07 11.78
C GLU A 284 -15.12 13.12 11.30
N ILE A 285 -14.49 12.83 10.17
CA ILE A 285 -13.45 13.64 9.55
C ILE A 285 -13.94 14.08 8.18
N GLU A 286 -13.84 15.36 7.86
CA GLU A 286 -14.18 15.90 6.53
C GLU A 286 -12.97 16.60 5.93
N PHE A 287 -12.70 16.28 4.67
CA PHE A 287 -11.74 16.96 3.83
C PHE A 287 -12.45 17.68 2.68
N ASP A 288 -12.01 18.90 2.41
CA ASP A 288 -12.41 19.70 1.24
C ASP A 288 -11.32 19.59 0.16
N LEU A 289 -11.67 19.09 -1.02
CA LEU A 289 -10.76 18.87 -2.13
C LEU A 289 -10.49 20.20 -2.85
N GLU A 290 -9.21 20.59 -2.93
CA GLU A 290 -8.83 21.86 -3.58
C GLU A 290 -8.59 21.70 -5.09
N ASP A 291 -8.12 20.53 -5.52
CA ASP A 291 -7.83 20.24 -6.92
C ASP A 291 -9.15 20.01 -7.70
N SER A 292 -9.16 20.28 -9.01
CA SER A 292 -10.29 20.01 -9.90
C SER A 292 -10.48 18.49 -10.08
N PHE A 293 -11.04 17.85 -9.07
CA PHE A 293 -11.35 16.43 -9.04
C PHE A 293 -12.76 16.21 -9.61
N GLU A 294 -12.89 15.29 -10.57
CA GLU A 294 -14.14 15.04 -11.30
C GLU A 294 -15.22 14.32 -10.46
N GLY A 295 -14.88 13.97 -9.22
CA GLY A 295 -15.75 13.29 -8.27
C GLY A 295 -15.35 11.84 -8.04
N TYR A 296 -16.03 11.20 -7.10
CA TYR A 296 -15.81 9.79 -6.77
C TYR A 296 -17.15 9.07 -6.63
N GLU A 297 -17.14 7.77 -6.89
CA GLU A 297 -18.31 6.92 -6.77
C GLU A 297 -18.52 6.45 -5.32
N PRO A 298 -19.76 6.24 -4.86
CA PRO A 298 -20.00 5.65 -3.54
C PRO A 298 -19.31 4.27 -3.45
N GLY A 299 -18.69 3.98 -2.31
CA GLY A 299 -17.83 2.81 -2.15
C GLY A 299 -16.35 3.07 -2.45
N SER A 300 -15.98 4.26 -2.95
CA SER A 300 -14.58 4.68 -3.11
C SER A 300 -13.84 4.74 -1.78
N ILE A 301 -12.51 4.56 -1.83
CA ILE A 301 -11.64 4.54 -0.65
C ILE A 301 -10.74 5.77 -0.63
N CYS A 302 -10.62 6.39 0.54
CA CYS A 302 -9.67 7.47 0.79
C CYS A 302 -8.39 6.92 1.42
N CYS A 303 -7.28 7.06 0.71
CA CYS A 303 -5.94 6.78 1.19
C CYS A 303 -5.32 8.02 1.83
N LEU A 304 -4.91 7.90 3.09
CA LEU A 304 -4.18 8.91 3.85
C LEU A 304 -2.72 8.48 4.06
N GLN A 305 -1.80 9.44 4.01
CA GLN A 305 -0.41 9.24 4.41
C GLN A 305 -0.19 9.91 5.77
N PRO A 306 -0.10 9.13 6.87
CA PRO A 306 0.17 9.73 8.17
C PRO A 306 1.60 10.25 8.25
N GLN A 307 1.88 11.06 9.27
CA GLN A 307 3.22 11.56 9.56
C GLN A 307 3.68 11.12 10.94
N THR A 308 4.95 10.74 11.04
CA THR A 308 5.63 10.50 12.32
C THR A 308 5.69 11.82 13.11
N SER A 309 5.53 11.76 14.43
CA SER A 309 5.57 12.98 15.24
C SER A 309 6.97 13.58 15.28
N THR A 310 7.06 14.91 15.38
CA THR A 310 8.35 15.61 15.48
C THR A 310 9.18 15.08 16.64
N GLN A 311 8.56 14.75 17.78
CA GLN A 311 9.25 14.19 18.94
C GLN A 311 9.93 12.85 18.61
N GLU A 312 9.22 11.92 17.98
CA GLU A 312 9.78 10.60 17.63
C GLU A 312 10.89 10.70 16.57
N VAL A 313 10.78 11.67 15.65
CA VAL A 313 11.84 11.94 14.66
C VAL A 313 13.08 12.52 15.33
N GLU A 314 12.94 13.46 16.26
CA GLU A 314 14.05 13.98 17.07
C GLU A 314 14.73 12.88 17.88
N GLU A 315 13.95 12.04 18.58
CA GLU A 315 14.46 10.91 19.35
C GLU A 315 15.27 9.95 18.46
N PHE A 316 14.80 9.65 17.25
CA PHE A 316 15.54 8.82 16.29
C PHE A 316 16.85 9.49 15.85
N LEU A 317 16.80 10.77 15.47
CA LEU A 317 17.96 11.51 14.98
C LEU A 317 19.04 11.64 16.05
N GLU A 318 18.65 11.85 17.31
CA GLU A 318 19.56 11.90 18.45
C GLU A 318 20.18 10.53 18.73
N MET A 319 19.39 9.46 18.75
CA MET A 319 19.93 8.11 18.98
C MET A 319 20.92 7.68 17.91
N MET A 320 20.72 8.09 16.66
CA MET A 320 21.56 7.70 15.52
C MET A 320 22.70 8.68 15.21
N ASP A 321 22.87 9.75 16.01
CA ASP A 321 23.86 10.82 15.77
C ASP A 321 23.71 11.50 14.38
N LEU A 322 22.47 11.67 13.91
CA LEU A 322 22.14 12.24 12.59
C LEU A 322 21.51 13.64 12.67
N LYS A 323 21.38 14.21 13.88
CA LYS A 323 20.67 15.47 14.12
C LYS A 323 21.27 16.66 13.35
N ASP A 324 22.60 16.76 13.32
CA ASP A 324 23.30 17.92 12.73
C ASP A 324 23.11 18.02 11.20
N GLN A 325 22.84 16.90 10.53
CA GLN A 325 22.62 16.81 9.09
C GLN A 325 21.14 16.57 8.72
N ALA A 326 20.23 16.63 9.71
CA ALA A 326 18.83 16.24 9.53
C ALA A 326 18.08 17.14 8.54
N ASP A 327 18.45 18.42 8.53
CA ASP A 327 17.81 19.49 7.78
C ASP A 327 18.65 19.94 6.57
N ASP A 328 19.74 19.23 6.28
CA ASP A 328 20.57 19.49 5.11
C ASP A 328 19.78 19.14 3.83
N PRO A 329 19.75 20.03 2.82
CA PRO A 329 19.09 19.74 1.55
C PRO A 329 19.78 18.60 0.82
N VAL A 330 19.03 17.53 0.56
CA VAL A 330 19.50 16.31 -0.13
C VAL A 330 18.58 15.90 -1.27
N VAL A 331 19.11 15.08 -2.18
CA VAL A 331 18.35 14.34 -3.18
C VAL A 331 18.66 12.84 -3.04
N ILE A 332 17.67 12.00 -3.36
CA ILE A 332 17.83 10.55 -3.28
C ILE A 332 18.28 10.03 -4.65
N ARG A 333 19.37 9.27 -4.68
CA ARG A 333 19.88 8.61 -5.88
C ARG A 333 20.01 7.12 -5.66
N ALA A 334 19.57 6.33 -6.63
CA ALA A 334 20.00 4.94 -6.71
C ALA A 334 21.46 4.89 -7.19
N LEU A 335 22.24 3.97 -6.62
CA LEU A 335 23.64 3.78 -6.99
C LEU A 335 23.81 3.02 -8.32
N ALA A 336 22.87 2.15 -8.65
CA ALA A 336 22.80 1.47 -9.94
C ALA A 336 21.74 2.15 -10.82
N ASP A 337 22.06 2.38 -12.10
CA ASP A 337 21.16 3.08 -13.04
C ASP A 337 19.83 2.35 -13.29
N ASP A 338 19.84 1.03 -13.10
CA ASP A 338 18.71 0.13 -13.31
C ASP A 338 17.98 -0.26 -12.02
N GLN A 339 18.41 0.26 -10.87
CA GLN A 339 17.65 0.16 -9.63
C GLN A 339 16.69 1.37 -9.56
N PRO A 340 15.38 1.17 -9.70
CA PRO A 340 14.43 2.27 -9.54
C PRO A 340 14.39 2.73 -8.08
N LEU A 341 14.09 4.02 -7.88
CA LEU A 341 13.73 4.51 -6.56
C LEU A 341 12.37 3.94 -6.16
N PRO A 342 12.21 3.44 -4.91
CA PRO A 342 10.92 3.02 -4.40
C PRO A 342 9.86 4.12 -4.55
N SER A 343 8.65 3.73 -4.97
CA SER A 343 7.55 4.67 -5.27
C SER A 343 7.02 5.45 -4.06
N HIS A 344 7.38 5.03 -2.84
CA HIS A 344 7.06 5.74 -1.61
C HIS A 344 8.01 6.92 -1.35
N LEU A 345 9.19 6.96 -1.98
CA LEU A 345 10.19 8.02 -1.81
C LEU A 345 9.99 9.16 -2.81
N PRO A 346 10.49 10.37 -2.49
CA PRO A 346 10.56 11.47 -3.45
C PRO A 346 11.35 11.09 -4.72
N PRO A 347 11.00 11.65 -5.90
CA PRO A 347 11.69 11.35 -7.15
C PRO A 347 13.13 11.91 -7.17
N LYS A 348 13.99 11.36 -8.04
CA LYS A 348 15.45 11.62 -8.11
C LYS A 348 15.90 13.09 -8.06
N ASN A 349 15.06 14.01 -8.54
CA ASN A 349 15.38 15.45 -8.62
C ASN A 349 14.63 16.30 -7.58
N GLN A 350 13.83 15.68 -6.71
CA GLN A 350 13.12 16.39 -5.65
C GLN A 350 14.07 16.63 -4.48
N ILE A 351 14.29 17.91 -4.17
CA ILE A 351 15.02 18.30 -2.96
C ILE A 351 14.15 17.96 -1.75
N THR A 352 14.75 17.34 -0.75
CA THR A 352 14.15 16.99 0.54
C THR A 352 15.21 17.07 1.66
N THR A 353 14.87 16.61 2.85
CA THR A 353 15.75 16.53 4.03
C THR A 353 15.61 15.16 4.69
N LEU A 354 16.61 14.73 5.47
CA LEU A 354 16.51 13.49 6.23
C LEU A 354 15.32 13.52 7.20
N ARG A 355 15.06 14.67 7.82
CA ARG A 355 13.89 14.89 8.67
C ARG A 355 12.59 14.67 7.92
N SER A 356 12.44 15.24 6.73
CA SER A 356 11.25 15.02 5.90
C SER A 356 11.10 13.54 5.51
N ILE A 357 12.20 12.85 5.20
CA ILE A 357 12.21 11.41 4.91
C ILE A 357 11.69 10.59 6.10
N LEU A 358 12.22 10.80 7.31
CA LEU A 358 11.76 10.12 8.52
C LEU A 358 10.32 10.46 8.91
N THR A 359 9.89 11.70 8.63
CA THR A 359 8.54 12.17 8.95
C THR A 359 7.48 11.55 8.04
N ASN A 360 7.76 11.49 6.73
CA ASN A 360 6.73 11.22 5.71
C ASN A 360 6.87 9.84 5.05
N HIS A 361 8.05 9.21 5.09
CA HIS A 361 8.38 8.10 4.20
C HIS A 361 8.83 6.82 4.89
N LEU A 362 9.31 6.87 6.13
CA LEU A 362 9.87 5.73 6.85
C LEU A 362 9.10 5.42 8.13
N ASP A 363 8.82 4.15 8.40
CA ASP A 363 8.07 3.69 9.57
C ASP A 363 9.01 3.30 10.72
N ILE A 364 9.41 4.27 11.54
CA ILE A 364 10.20 4.01 12.76
C ILE A 364 9.34 3.45 13.92
N ARG A 365 8.03 3.29 13.72
CA ARG A 365 7.07 2.83 14.72
C ARG A 365 6.57 1.42 14.51
N CYS A 366 6.80 0.81 13.35
CA CYS A 366 6.38 -0.55 13.12
C CYS A 366 7.19 -1.52 14.01
N SER A 367 6.63 -2.70 14.24
CA SER A 367 7.38 -3.78 14.88
C SER A 367 8.51 -4.23 13.94
N PRO A 368 9.77 -4.29 14.41
CA PRO A 368 10.88 -4.75 13.59
C PRO A 368 10.64 -6.19 13.13
N ARG A 369 10.95 -6.45 11.86
CA ARG A 369 10.95 -7.79 11.29
C ARG A 369 12.30 -8.46 11.50
N ARG A 370 12.38 -9.77 11.24
CA ARG A 370 13.63 -10.52 11.29
C ARG A 370 14.76 -9.84 10.49
N SER A 371 14.46 -9.34 9.29
CA SER A 371 15.39 -8.59 8.43
C SER A 371 16.04 -7.38 9.12
N PHE A 372 15.31 -6.71 10.02
CA PHE A 372 15.83 -5.59 10.79
C PHE A 372 16.88 -6.06 11.83
N PHE A 373 16.62 -7.18 12.51
CA PHE A 373 17.63 -7.79 13.40
C PHE A 373 18.84 -8.31 12.64
N GLU A 374 18.64 -8.87 11.44
CA GLU A 374 19.73 -9.23 10.54
C GLU A 374 20.58 -7.99 10.18
N TRP A 375 19.97 -6.81 10.02
CA TRP A 375 20.70 -5.56 9.79
C TRP A 375 21.44 -5.07 11.02
N LEU A 376 20.78 -5.03 12.19
CA LEU A 376 21.44 -4.64 13.43
C LEU A 376 22.66 -5.52 13.72
N ARG A 377 22.56 -6.83 13.46
CA ARG A 377 23.66 -7.77 13.66
C ARG A 377 24.92 -7.44 12.85
N ARG A 378 24.73 -6.83 11.67
CA ARG A 378 25.82 -6.39 10.78
C ARG A 378 26.42 -5.05 11.19
N LEU A 379 25.64 -4.23 11.89
CA LEU A 379 25.99 -2.86 12.26
C LEU A 379 26.56 -2.76 13.66
N SER A 380 26.15 -3.66 14.57
CA SER A 380 26.51 -3.58 15.98
C SER A 380 28.02 -3.76 16.18
N PRO A 381 28.71 -2.80 16.82
CA PRO A 381 30.12 -2.93 17.17
C PRO A 381 30.34 -3.63 18.52
N ASP A 382 29.29 -3.81 19.34
CA ASP A 382 29.36 -4.36 20.69
C ASP A 382 29.13 -5.87 20.70
N GLU A 383 30.02 -6.63 21.34
CA GLU A 383 29.96 -8.09 21.36
C GLU A 383 28.70 -8.63 22.06
N ARG A 384 28.19 -7.95 23.09
CA ARG A 384 27.00 -8.41 23.84
C ARG A 384 25.72 -8.16 23.05
N GLU A 385 25.63 -7.01 22.39
CA GLU A 385 24.56 -6.72 21.43
C GLU A 385 24.57 -7.76 20.31
N GLN A 386 25.74 -8.10 19.76
CA GLN A 386 25.88 -9.14 18.74
C GLN A 386 25.40 -10.52 19.22
N GLU A 387 25.81 -10.97 20.42
CA GLU A 387 25.33 -12.24 21.00
C GLU A 387 23.80 -12.25 21.13
N ARG A 388 23.21 -11.16 21.62
CA ARG A 388 21.75 -11.06 21.75
C ARG A 388 21.03 -11.07 20.40
N LEU A 389 21.62 -10.44 19.38
CA LEU A 389 21.10 -10.44 18.02
C LEU A 389 21.22 -11.84 17.38
N ASP A 390 22.28 -12.57 17.67
CA ASP A 390 22.44 -13.96 17.22
C ASP A 390 21.36 -14.87 17.82
N ASP A 391 21.02 -14.73 19.11
CA ASP A 391 19.88 -15.43 19.73
C ASP A 391 18.55 -15.16 19.00
N PHE A 392 18.28 -13.89 18.68
CA PHE A 392 17.08 -13.50 17.92
C PHE A 392 17.04 -14.14 16.53
N LEU A 393 18.20 -14.30 15.89
CA LEU A 393 18.28 -14.90 14.56
C LEU A 393 18.25 -16.44 14.61
N LEU A 394 18.63 -17.05 15.73
CA LEU A 394 18.54 -18.50 15.91
C LEU A 394 17.12 -18.97 16.20
N ASP A 395 16.36 -18.22 17.00
CA ASP A 395 15.03 -18.61 17.46
C ASP A 395 13.95 -17.56 17.12
N PRO A 396 13.00 -17.86 16.21
CA PRO A 396 11.86 -16.99 15.91
C PRO A 396 11.02 -16.62 17.14
N ASP A 397 10.93 -17.49 18.16
CA ASP A 397 10.15 -17.24 19.38
C ASP A 397 10.75 -16.12 20.23
N GLU A 398 12.07 -15.90 20.17
CA GLU A 398 12.75 -14.81 20.85
C GLU A 398 12.31 -13.45 20.25
N ILE A 399 12.29 -13.33 18.91
CA ILE A 399 11.77 -12.13 18.23
C ILE A 399 10.29 -11.94 18.54
N HIS A 400 9.50 -13.02 18.49
CA HIS A 400 8.07 -12.94 18.78
C HIS A 400 7.81 -12.45 20.22
N THR A 401 8.55 -12.97 21.19
CA THR A 401 8.43 -12.58 22.61
C THR A 401 8.92 -11.16 22.85
N TYR A 402 10.02 -10.75 22.22
CA TYR A 402 10.66 -9.45 22.42
C TYR A 402 9.95 -8.30 21.70
N ALA A 403 9.55 -8.51 20.44
CA ALA A 403 9.05 -7.46 19.55
C ALA A 403 7.56 -7.66 19.18
N THR A 404 7.20 -8.79 18.58
CA THR A 404 5.86 -8.98 18.00
C THR A 404 4.75 -8.93 19.06
N ARG A 405 4.86 -9.75 20.11
CA ARG A 405 3.88 -9.88 21.19
C ARG A 405 3.66 -8.58 21.98
N PRO A 406 4.70 -7.83 22.38
CA PRO A 406 4.50 -6.53 23.03
C PRO A 406 4.29 -5.36 22.05
N SER A 407 4.29 -5.62 20.74
CA SER A 407 4.32 -4.57 19.70
C SER A 407 5.43 -3.55 19.97
N ARG A 408 6.66 -4.02 20.21
CA ARG A 408 7.82 -3.15 20.38
C ARG A 408 8.14 -2.48 19.05
N THR A 409 8.40 -1.19 19.08
CA THR A 409 8.70 -0.41 17.87
C THR A 409 10.17 -0.51 17.47
N ILE A 410 10.50 -0.14 16.23
CA ILE A 410 11.89 0.05 15.80
C ILE A 410 12.60 1.05 16.70
N LEU A 411 11.97 2.18 17.02
CA LEU A 411 12.55 3.21 17.89
C LEU A 411 12.91 2.67 19.29
N GLU A 412 12.00 1.92 19.91
CA GLU A 412 12.26 1.27 21.20
C GLU A 412 13.36 0.20 21.11
N THR A 413 13.40 -0.54 20.01
CA THR A 413 14.45 -1.54 19.79
C THR A 413 15.82 -0.88 19.68
N LEU A 414 15.94 0.22 18.94
CA LEU A 414 17.19 0.98 18.86
C LEU A 414 17.62 1.56 20.21
N ALA A 415 16.68 1.89 21.09
CA ALA A 415 16.99 2.34 22.45
C ALA A 415 17.59 1.23 23.35
N ASP A 416 17.32 -0.05 23.03
CA ASP A 416 17.91 -1.21 23.69
C ASP A 416 19.29 -1.59 23.10
N PHE A 417 19.55 -1.23 21.83
CA PHE A 417 20.81 -1.48 21.09
C PHE A 417 21.58 -0.16 20.87
N ARG A 418 22.05 0.46 21.95
CA ARG A 418 22.55 1.84 21.97
C ARG A 418 23.86 2.05 21.22
N GLU A 419 24.70 1.01 21.17
CA GLU A 419 26.00 1.05 20.49
C GLU A 419 25.83 0.84 18.97
N THR A 420 24.71 0.26 18.54
CA THR A 420 24.38 0.07 17.13
C THR A 420 23.84 1.36 16.51
N LYS A 421 24.57 1.93 15.55
CA LYS A 421 24.14 3.11 14.77
C LYS A 421 23.77 2.73 13.34
N ILE A 422 22.63 3.24 12.86
CA ILE A 422 22.23 3.09 11.47
C ILE A 422 22.92 4.17 10.62
N PRO A 423 23.81 3.81 9.68
CA PRO A 423 24.46 4.80 8.83
C PRO A 423 23.47 5.38 7.83
N LEU A 424 23.64 6.66 7.51
CA LEU A 424 22.80 7.38 6.54
C LEU A 424 22.69 6.65 5.19
N SER A 425 23.77 5.99 4.75
CA SER A 425 23.83 5.29 3.47
C SER A 425 22.93 4.06 3.38
N HIS A 426 22.54 3.45 4.50
CA HIS A 426 21.70 2.24 4.52
C HIS A 426 20.31 2.48 5.12
N LEU A 427 20.05 3.69 5.60
CA LEU A 427 18.82 4.04 6.31
C LEU A 427 17.55 3.71 5.49
N LEU A 428 17.58 3.93 4.18
CA LEU A 428 16.48 3.63 3.26
C LEU A 428 16.26 2.12 2.99
N GLU A 429 17.25 1.28 3.29
CA GLU A 429 17.15 -0.19 3.17
C GLU A 429 16.80 -0.88 4.50
N ILE A 430 17.04 -0.20 5.63
CA ILE A 430 16.87 -0.75 6.96
C ILE A 430 15.51 -0.37 7.54
N ILE A 431 15.10 0.89 7.40
CA ILE A 431 13.83 1.36 7.94
C ILE A 431 12.74 1.11 6.88
N PRO A 432 11.68 0.36 7.21
CA PRO A 432 10.64 0.02 6.25
C PRO A 432 9.82 1.27 5.84
N PRO A 433 9.13 1.21 4.69
CA PRO A 433 8.31 2.32 4.22
C PRO A 433 7.14 2.62 5.15
N LEU A 434 6.83 3.90 5.31
CA LEU A 434 5.68 4.37 6.04
C LEU A 434 4.39 4.02 5.30
N ARG A 435 3.59 3.13 5.91
CA ARG A 435 2.36 2.65 5.27
C ARG A 435 1.30 3.74 5.16
N ARG A 436 0.64 3.79 4.01
CA ARG A 436 -0.59 4.58 3.83
C ARG A 436 -1.76 3.83 4.45
N ARG A 437 -2.79 4.55 4.88
CA ARG A 437 -3.98 3.98 5.52
C ARG A 437 -5.20 4.27 4.68
N GLN A 438 -5.96 3.23 4.41
CA GLN A 438 -7.19 3.28 3.62
C GLN A 438 -8.40 3.40 4.55
N PHE A 439 -9.35 4.25 4.18
CA PHE A 439 -10.61 4.44 4.88
C PHE A 439 -11.74 4.49 3.86
N SER A 440 -12.79 3.72 4.11
CA SER A 440 -14.02 3.75 3.33
C SER A 440 -14.64 5.14 3.42
N ILE A 441 -14.99 5.72 2.27
CA ILE A 441 -15.60 7.05 2.24
C ILE A 441 -17.05 6.94 2.74
N ALA A 442 -17.42 7.85 3.65
CA ALA A 442 -18.70 7.87 4.34
C ALA A 442 -19.75 8.80 3.70
N SER A 443 -19.41 9.48 2.61
CA SER A 443 -20.27 10.43 1.88
C SER A 443 -20.36 10.07 0.40
N SER A 444 -21.48 10.38 -0.25
CA SER A 444 -21.59 10.39 -1.71
C SER A 444 -21.18 11.75 -2.30
N TRP A 445 -20.50 11.73 -3.45
CA TRP A 445 -20.06 12.96 -4.13
C TRP A 445 -21.23 13.85 -4.54
N GLU A 446 -22.33 13.26 -4.98
CA GLU A 446 -23.51 13.99 -5.45
C GLU A 446 -24.21 14.73 -4.31
N THR A 447 -24.14 14.17 -3.10
CA THR A 447 -24.73 14.76 -1.89
C THR A 447 -23.78 15.78 -1.26
N HIS A 448 -22.48 15.51 -1.30
CA HIS A 448 -21.43 16.36 -0.73
C HIS A 448 -20.34 16.71 -1.77
N PRO A 449 -20.65 17.53 -2.80
CA PRO A 449 -19.68 17.86 -3.84
C PRO A 449 -18.44 18.54 -3.27
N GLY A 450 -17.25 18.12 -3.73
CA GLY A 450 -15.96 18.63 -3.27
C GLY A 450 -15.49 18.05 -1.93
N LYS A 451 -16.32 17.26 -1.23
CA LYS A 451 -16.03 16.82 0.14
C LYS A 451 -15.84 15.32 0.24
N VAL A 452 -14.92 14.90 1.11
CA VAL A 452 -14.68 13.52 1.48
C VAL A 452 -14.89 13.38 2.99
N GLN A 453 -15.91 12.66 3.40
CA GLN A 453 -16.19 12.37 4.81
C GLN A 453 -15.72 10.96 5.17
N LEU A 454 -15.10 10.79 6.34
CA LEU A 454 -14.63 9.51 6.86
C LEU A 454 -15.16 9.32 8.28
N LEU A 455 -15.40 8.07 8.67
CA LEU A 455 -15.75 7.69 10.03
C LEU A 455 -14.68 6.75 10.59
N ILE A 456 -13.84 7.27 11.49
CA ILE A 456 -12.61 6.61 11.91
C ILE A 456 -12.65 6.32 13.41
N ALA A 457 -12.52 5.04 13.76
CA ALA A 457 -12.26 4.61 15.13
C ALA A 457 -10.77 4.73 15.44
N LEU A 458 -10.40 5.55 16.41
CA LEU A 458 -9.01 5.70 16.82
C LEU A 458 -8.53 4.45 17.56
N VAL A 459 -7.34 3.98 17.18
CA VAL A 459 -6.74 2.79 17.75
C VAL A 459 -5.93 3.19 18.99
N GLU A 460 -6.43 2.82 20.16
CA GLU A 460 -5.69 2.87 21.43
C GLU A 460 -5.89 1.53 22.16
N TYR A 461 -4.79 0.81 22.40
CA TYR A 461 -4.79 -0.47 23.12
C TYR A 461 -3.68 -0.49 24.15
N ARG A 462 -3.79 -1.34 25.17
CA ARG A 462 -2.72 -1.56 26.15
C ARG A 462 -2.04 -2.87 25.83
N THR A 463 -0.71 -2.87 25.73
CA THR A 463 0.06 -4.11 25.61
C THR A 463 0.27 -4.74 26.98
N ASN A 464 0.81 -5.96 27.01
CA ASN A 464 1.21 -6.64 28.26
C ASN A 464 2.21 -5.81 29.10
N LEU A 465 2.92 -4.86 28.49
CA LEU A 465 3.79 -3.90 29.16
C LEU A 465 3.04 -2.76 29.88
N LYS A 466 1.69 -2.76 29.86
CA LYS A 466 0.80 -1.73 30.43
C LYS A 466 0.96 -0.32 29.85
N ILE A 467 1.84 -0.12 28.86
CA ILE A 467 1.99 1.14 28.14
C ILE A 467 0.85 1.23 27.10
N PRO A 468 0.08 2.33 27.07
CA PRO A 468 -0.92 2.55 26.03
C PRO A 468 -0.22 2.73 24.67
N ARG A 469 -0.51 1.84 23.74
CA ARG A 469 -0.14 1.94 22.33
C ARG A 469 -1.22 2.68 21.58
N ARG A 470 -0.81 3.66 20.78
CA ARG A 470 -1.70 4.41 19.90
C ARG A 470 -1.30 4.19 18.45
N GLY A 471 -2.25 3.96 17.58
CA GLY A 471 -2.00 3.89 16.14
C GLY A 471 -1.41 5.21 15.63
N LEU A 472 -0.44 5.14 14.72
CA LEU A 472 0.19 6.34 14.14
C LEU A 472 -0.85 7.23 13.46
N CYS A 473 -1.60 6.69 12.49
CA CYS A 473 -2.57 7.45 11.72
C CYS A 473 -3.69 8.03 12.59
N SER A 474 -4.21 7.27 13.55
CA SER A 474 -5.23 7.74 14.48
C SER A 474 -4.73 8.86 15.41
N SER A 475 -3.49 8.76 15.89
CA SER A 475 -2.90 9.81 16.74
C SER A 475 -2.65 11.08 15.93
N TRP A 476 -2.08 10.92 14.73
CA TRP A 476 -1.85 12.01 13.80
C TRP A 476 -3.15 12.75 13.45
N LEU A 477 -4.19 12.03 13.01
CA LEU A 477 -5.51 12.62 12.73
C LEU A 477 -6.10 13.32 13.95
N LYS A 478 -5.95 12.77 15.15
CA LYS A 478 -6.45 13.40 16.39
C LYS A 478 -5.76 14.72 16.70
N SER A 479 -4.46 14.84 16.39
CA SER A 479 -3.66 16.05 16.65
C SER A 479 -3.72 17.09 15.53
N LEU A 480 -4.21 16.72 14.34
CA LEU A 480 -4.24 17.63 13.19
C LEU A 480 -5.19 18.81 13.42
N PRO A 481 -4.71 20.06 13.33
CA PRO A 481 -5.56 21.23 13.44
C PRO A 481 -6.46 21.37 12.20
N LEU A 482 -7.64 21.98 12.39
CA LEU A 482 -8.48 22.35 11.26
C LEU A 482 -7.73 23.28 10.31
N ASN A 483 -8.10 23.23 9.04
CA ASN A 483 -7.45 23.90 7.93
C ASN A 483 -6.07 23.35 7.54
N THR A 484 -5.58 22.28 8.18
CA THR A 484 -4.37 21.61 7.71
C THR A 484 -4.59 21.05 6.31
N ARG A 485 -3.65 21.35 5.42
CA ARG A 485 -3.63 20.87 4.05
C ARG A 485 -2.77 19.60 3.97
N ILE A 486 -3.34 18.50 3.51
CA ILE A 486 -2.66 17.21 3.37
C ILE A 486 -2.91 16.61 2.00
N PRO A 487 -1.98 15.79 1.47
CA PRO A 487 -2.25 15.02 0.27
C PRO A 487 -3.12 13.80 0.62
N ILE A 488 -4.16 13.54 -0.17
CA ILE A 488 -4.98 12.32 -0.11
C ILE A 488 -5.05 11.66 -1.49
N LYS A 489 -5.28 10.35 -1.55
CA LYS A 489 -5.57 9.65 -2.81
C LYS A 489 -6.92 8.98 -2.72
N ILE A 490 -7.77 9.23 -3.70
CA ILE A 490 -9.03 8.50 -3.86
C ILE A 490 -8.76 7.32 -4.80
N THR A 491 -9.14 6.13 -4.38
CA THR A 491 -9.10 4.93 -5.24
C THR A 491 -10.50 4.57 -5.69
N PRO A 492 -10.65 3.86 -6.83
CA PRO A 492 -11.93 3.37 -7.30
C PRO A 492 -12.72 2.60 -6.22
N PRO A 493 -14.05 2.52 -6.37
CA PRO A 493 -14.88 1.82 -5.40
C PRO A 493 -14.59 0.33 -5.36
N THR A 494 -14.68 -0.21 -4.16
CA THR A 494 -14.67 -1.64 -3.81
C THR A 494 -16.08 -2.22 -3.80
N LEU A 495 -17.10 -1.36 -3.62
CA LEU A 495 -18.52 -1.70 -3.57
C LEU A 495 -19.25 -0.99 -4.69
N HIS A 496 -19.95 -1.75 -5.53
CA HIS A 496 -20.66 -1.24 -6.70
C HIS A 496 -22.17 -1.44 -6.55
N LEU A 497 -22.95 -0.36 -6.65
CA LEU A 497 -24.42 -0.40 -6.64
C LEU A 497 -24.98 -0.99 -7.95
N PRO A 498 -26.12 -1.71 -7.90
CA PRO A 498 -26.88 -2.06 -9.09
C PRO A 498 -27.73 -0.87 -9.55
N GLU A 499 -28.53 -1.10 -10.60
CA GLU A 499 -29.54 -0.16 -11.06
C GLU A 499 -30.54 0.24 -9.94
N PRO A 500 -31.12 1.45 -9.99
CA PRO A 500 -31.99 2.00 -8.95
C PRO A 500 -33.22 1.14 -8.58
N ASP A 501 -33.74 0.32 -9.50
CA ASP A 501 -34.91 -0.53 -9.32
C ASP A 501 -34.60 -1.84 -8.57
N VAL A 502 -33.35 -2.32 -8.65
CA VAL A 502 -32.89 -3.52 -7.94
C VAL A 502 -32.82 -3.27 -6.44
N PRO A 503 -33.39 -4.13 -5.57
CA PRO A 503 -33.31 -3.94 -4.13
C PRO A 503 -31.89 -4.10 -3.56
N VAL A 504 -31.57 -3.31 -2.53
CA VAL A 504 -30.27 -3.37 -1.85
C VAL A 504 -30.42 -3.49 -0.33
N ILE A 505 -29.62 -4.38 0.26
CA ILE A 505 -29.52 -4.61 1.70
C ILE A 505 -28.13 -4.20 2.16
N LEU A 506 -28.06 -3.10 2.91
CA LEU A 506 -26.83 -2.50 3.42
C LEU A 506 -26.65 -2.91 4.88
N VAL A 507 -25.54 -3.59 5.22
CA VAL A 507 -25.26 -4.06 6.58
C VAL A 507 -23.91 -3.52 7.03
N GLY A 508 -23.90 -2.70 8.08
CA GLY A 508 -22.68 -2.04 8.53
C GLY A 508 -22.67 -1.67 10.01
N PRO A 509 -22.42 -2.61 10.94
CA PRO A 509 -22.30 -2.28 12.35
C PRO A 509 -21.01 -1.49 12.66
N GLY A 510 -21.09 -0.59 13.64
CA GLY A 510 -19.96 0.24 14.06
C GLY A 510 -19.45 1.16 12.93
N THR A 511 -18.14 1.23 12.75
CA THR A 511 -17.54 2.01 11.64
C THR A 511 -17.80 1.39 10.27
N GLY A 512 -18.28 0.15 10.20
CA GLY A 512 -18.76 -0.48 8.96
C GLY A 512 -19.90 0.28 8.28
N VAL A 513 -20.56 1.20 9.00
CA VAL A 513 -21.61 2.05 8.42
C VAL A 513 -21.08 3.10 7.44
N ALA A 514 -19.77 3.39 7.44
CA ALA A 514 -19.19 4.43 6.58
C ALA A 514 -19.56 4.25 5.10
N PRO A 515 -19.13 3.18 4.40
CA PRO A 515 -19.50 3.00 3.00
C PRO A 515 -21.01 2.81 2.82
N MET A 516 -21.70 2.21 3.81
CA MET A 516 -23.16 2.04 3.78
C MET A 516 -23.90 3.38 3.73
N ARG A 517 -23.41 4.39 4.46
CA ARG A 517 -23.96 5.75 4.42
C ARG A 517 -23.81 6.37 3.03
N ALA A 518 -22.63 6.26 2.41
CA ALA A 518 -22.38 6.76 1.07
C ALA A 518 -23.28 6.09 0.01
N LEU A 519 -23.43 4.76 0.09
CA LEU A 519 -24.31 3.99 -0.79
C LEU A 519 -25.78 4.40 -0.59
N LEU A 520 -26.22 4.55 0.67
CA LEU A 520 -27.58 4.96 1.00
C LEU A 520 -27.90 6.37 0.49
N GLU A 521 -27.00 7.34 0.66
CA GLU A 521 -27.15 8.70 0.13
C GLU A 521 -27.38 8.69 -1.39
N CYS A 522 -26.59 7.89 -2.11
CA CYS A 522 -26.76 7.72 -3.55
C CYS A 522 -28.14 7.14 -3.91
N ARG A 523 -28.57 6.08 -3.21
CA ARG A 523 -29.89 5.45 -3.42
C ARG A 523 -31.05 6.39 -3.13
N VAL A 524 -30.97 7.16 -2.05
CA VAL A 524 -31.98 8.17 -1.70
C VAL A 524 -32.08 9.22 -2.81
N ARG A 525 -30.95 9.69 -3.33
CA ARG A 525 -30.91 10.66 -4.43
C ARG A 525 -31.48 10.11 -5.73
N GLN A 526 -31.28 8.82 -6.02
CA GLN A 526 -31.89 8.11 -7.15
C GLN A 526 -33.40 7.88 -6.98
N GLY A 527 -33.97 8.19 -5.81
CA GLY A 527 -35.38 7.93 -5.51
C GLY A 527 -35.68 6.47 -5.16
N ALA A 528 -34.65 5.64 -4.98
CA ALA A 528 -34.74 4.22 -4.67
C ALA A 528 -35.00 3.99 -3.16
N LEU A 529 -36.11 4.54 -2.66
CA LEU A 529 -36.39 4.61 -1.22
C LEU A 529 -36.93 3.27 -0.68
N LYS A 530 -37.95 2.72 -1.33
CA LYS A 530 -38.71 1.56 -0.85
C LYS A 530 -38.06 0.20 -1.12
N ASN A 531 -36.96 0.19 -1.86
CA ASN A 531 -36.16 -0.99 -2.20
C ASN A 531 -34.72 -0.84 -1.64
N THR A 532 -34.55 -0.06 -0.58
CA THR A 532 -33.27 0.13 0.10
C THR A 532 -33.45 -0.12 1.59
N ALA A 533 -32.61 -0.99 2.15
CA ALA A 533 -32.60 -1.31 3.58
C ALA A 533 -31.21 -1.05 4.18
N LEU A 534 -31.17 -0.48 5.39
CA LEU A 534 -29.95 -0.33 6.19
C LEU A 534 -30.12 -1.07 7.53
N TYR A 535 -29.19 -1.96 7.83
CA TYR A 535 -29.01 -2.60 9.12
C TYR A 535 -27.74 -2.06 9.80
N PHE A 536 -27.94 -1.12 10.72
CA PHE A 536 -26.88 -0.54 11.54
C PHE A 536 -26.84 -1.20 12.92
N GLY A 537 -25.66 -1.33 13.51
CA GLY A 537 -25.48 -1.87 14.85
C GLY A 537 -24.51 -1.04 15.69
N CYS A 538 -24.90 -0.75 16.93
CA CYS A 538 -24.05 -0.07 17.91
C CYS A 538 -24.16 -0.74 19.30
N ARG A 539 -23.39 -0.26 20.28
CA ARG A 539 -23.44 -0.77 21.65
C ARG A 539 -24.50 -0.06 22.47
N SER A 540 -24.57 1.26 22.38
CA SER A 540 -25.52 2.09 23.13
C SER A 540 -26.07 3.21 22.26
N SER A 541 -27.38 3.38 22.31
CA SER A 541 -28.10 4.50 21.69
C SER A 541 -27.57 5.85 22.14
N SER A 542 -27.11 5.96 23.39
CA SER A 542 -26.65 7.22 23.98
C SER A 542 -25.16 7.50 23.78
N ALA A 543 -24.39 6.55 23.22
CA ALA A 543 -22.93 6.64 23.21
C ALA A 543 -22.26 6.46 21.86
N ASP A 544 -22.76 5.55 21.00
CA ASP A 544 -22.13 5.23 19.71
C ASP A 544 -23.16 4.98 18.58
N LEU A 545 -24.33 5.63 18.67
CA LEU A 545 -25.31 5.71 17.59
C LEU A 545 -24.96 6.86 16.64
N TYR A 546 -24.15 6.56 15.63
CA TYR A 546 -23.73 7.56 14.62
C TYR A 546 -24.91 7.96 13.72
N TYR A 547 -24.92 9.21 13.27
CA TYR A 547 -25.87 9.73 12.26
C TYR A 547 -27.36 9.51 12.58
N GLU A 548 -27.75 9.50 13.86
CA GLU A 548 -29.12 9.22 14.30
C GLU A 548 -30.18 10.04 13.57
N GLU A 549 -29.94 11.34 13.41
CA GLU A 549 -30.89 12.25 12.76
C GLU A 549 -31.04 11.98 11.25
N GLU A 550 -29.98 11.52 10.58
CA GLU A 550 -30.05 11.11 9.17
C GLU A 550 -30.86 9.82 9.01
N TRP A 551 -30.67 8.85 9.91
CA TRP A 551 -31.45 7.61 9.92
C TRP A 551 -32.94 7.87 10.10
N LYS A 552 -33.31 8.75 11.04
CA LYS A 552 -34.71 9.17 11.23
C LYS A 552 -35.26 9.86 9.98
N HIS A 553 -34.46 10.72 9.35
CA HIS A 553 -34.85 11.41 8.13
C HIS A 553 -35.11 10.43 6.97
N TYR A 554 -34.17 9.53 6.67
CA TYR A 554 -34.34 8.56 5.58
C TYR A 554 -35.49 7.58 5.86
N GLN A 555 -35.69 7.18 7.12
CA GLN A 555 -36.85 6.39 7.51
C GLN A 555 -38.17 7.13 7.21
N SER A 556 -38.23 8.44 7.46
CA SER A 556 -39.42 9.26 7.13
C SER A 556 -39.70 9.36 5.62
N LEU A 557 -38.67 9.19 4.78
CA LEU A 557 -38.80 9.12 3.32
C LEU A 557 -39.26 7.72 2.83
N GLY A 558 -39.26 6.71 3.70
CA GLY A 558 -39.69 5.35 3.39
C GLY A 558 -38.56 4.35 3.15
N VAL A 559 -37.32 4.70 3.49
CA VAL A 559 -36.19 3.74 3.54
C VAL A 559 -36.37 2.80 4.73
N HIS A 560 -36.06 1.51 4.55
CA HIS A 560 -36.13 0.53 5.64
C HIS A 560 -34.88 0.60 6.53
N ILE A 561 -34.95 1.33 7.65
CA ILE A 561 -33.83 1.47 8.59
C ILE A 561 -34.04 0.62 9.83
N ARG A 562 -33.05 -0.21 10.18
CA ARG A 562 -33.03 -1.10 11.34
C ARG A 562 -31.77 -0.86 12.16
N ILE A 563 -31.94 -0.54 13.45
CA ILE A 563 -30.83 -0.25 14.38
C ILE A 563 -30.80 -1.32 15.46
N ALA A 564 -29.70 -2.06 15.55
CA ALA A 564 -29.43 -3.05 16.59
C ALA A 564 -28.61 -2.43 17.72
N ILE A 565 -29.15 -2.41 18.94
CA ILE A 565 -28.47 -1.88 20.12
C ILE A 565 -28.09 -3.05 21.02
N SER A 566 -26.80 -3.33 21.12
CA SER A 566 -26.32 -4.58 21.74
C SER A 566 -26.17 -4.54 23.26
N ARG A 567 -26.17 -3.38 23.93
CA ARG A 567 -25.88 -3.26 25.38
C ARG A 567 -26.86 -2.44 26.23
N ASP A 568 -27.83 -1.75 25.65
CA ASP A 568 -28.80 -0.97 26.42
C ASP A 568 -29.92 -1.84 27.03
N GLY A 569 -30.18 -3.02 26.47
CA GLY A 569 -31.24 -3.94 26.91
C GLY A 569 -30.73 -5.13 27.74
N PRO A 570 -31.65 -5.95 28.28
CA PRO A 570 -31.31 -7.16 29.05
C PRO A 570 -30.71 -8.28 28.16
N SER A 571 -31.00 -8.25 26.85
CA SER A 571 -30.46 -9.18 25.86
C SER A 571 -29.65 -8.42 24.81
N LYS A 572 -28.62 -9.09 24.27
CA LYS A 572 -27.83 -8.54 23.16
C LYS A 572 -28.63 -8.71 21.88
N VAL A 573 -28.81 -7.61 21.14
CA VAL A 573 -29.42 -7.59 19.81
C VAL A 573 -28.36 -7.17 18.80
N TYR A 574 -28.19 -7.96 17.76
CA TYR A 574 -27.27 -7.68 16.66
C TYR A 574 -28.00 -7.57 15.31
N VAL A 575 -27.29 -7.14 14.28
CA VAL A 575 -27.87 -6.91 12.93
C VAL A 575 -28.48 -8.18 12.34
N GLN A 576 -27.83 -9.33 12.54
CA GLN A 576 -28.33 -10.63 12.09
C GLN A 576 -29.68 -11.02 12.73
N ASP A 577 -29.96 -10.54 13.95
CA ASP A 577 -31.23 -10.82 14.62
C ASP A 577 -32.37 -10.02 13.96
N LEU A 578 -32.08 -8.78 13.58
CA LEU A 578 -33.03 -7.93 12.86
C LEU A 578 -33.28 -8.42 11.43
N ILE A 579 -32.24 -8.94 10.76
CA ILE A 579 -32.39 -9.58 9.44
C ILE A 579 -33.34 -10.78 9.54
N ARG A 580 -33.18 -11.65 10.55
CA ARG A 580 -34.09 -12.79 10.78
C ARG A 580 -35.52 -12.36 11.07
N GLN A 581 -35.72 -11.23 11.77
CA GLN A 581 -37.06 -10.68 12.02
C GLN A 581 -37.74 -10.20 10.72
N ASP A 582 -36.96 -9.72 9.76
CA ASP A 582 -37.44 -9.23 8.46
C ASP A 582 -37.40 -10.31 7.37
N SER A 583 -37.34 -11.60 7.76
CA SER A 583 -37.08 -12.74 6.86
C SER A 583 -37.96 -12.78 5.62
N LYS A 584 -39.24 -12.39 5.72
CA LYS A 584 -40.16 -12.30 4.58
C LYS A 584 -39.70 -11.29 3.52
N MET A 585 -39.28 -10.09 3.94
CA MET A 585 -38.77 -9.06 3.04
C MET A 585 -37.42 -9.50 2.46
N ILE A 586 -36.56 -10.07 3.30
CA ILE A 586 -35.24 -10.57 2.88
C ILE A 586 -35.39 -11.66 1.81
N ASN A 587 -36.30 -12.62 1.99
CA ASN A 587 -36.56 -13.63 0.97
C ASN A 587 -37.06 -13.03 -0.35
N ASP A 588 -38.08 -12.17 -0.29
CA ASP A 588 -38.61 -11.53 -1.49
C ASP A 588 -37.54 -10.74 -2.24
N TRP A 589 -36.72 -9.96 -1.53
CA TRP A 589 -35.67 -9.15 -2.16
C TRP A 589 -34.53 -10.01 -2.70
N VAL A 590 -34.02 -10.96 -1.92
CA VAL A 590 -32.85 -11.78 -2.30
C VAL A 590 -33.20 -12.79 -3.39
N VAL A 591 -34.31 -13.51 -3.26
CA VAL A 591 -34.69 -14.58 -4.19
C VAL A 591 -35.65 -14.07 -5.26
N GLY A 592 -36.72 -13.39 -4.86
CA GLY A 592 -37.78 -12.94 -5.77
C GLY A 592 -37.35 -11.83 -6.72
N GLN A 593 -36.56 -10.88 -6.23
CA GLN A 593 -36.16 -9.68 -6.98
C GLN A 593 -34.66 -9.63 -7.33
N GLN A 594 -33.91 -10.68 -7.02
CA GLN A 594 -32.48 -10.78 -7.29
C GLN A 594 -31.65 -9.62 -6.70
N GLY A 595 -32.07 -9.10 -5.54
CA GLY A 595 -31.44 -7.98 -4.86
C GLY A 595 -30.00 -8.24 -4.42
N HIS A 596 -29.32 -7.16 -4.04
CA HIS A 596 -27.90 -7.14 -3.66
C HIS A 596 -27.72 -7.02 -2.15
N LEU A 597 -26.63 -7.62 -1.63
CA LEU A 597 -26.25 -7.61 -0.22
C LEU A 597 -24.86 -7.02 -0.06
N TYR A 598 -24.73 -6.02 0.82
CA TYR A 598 -23.46 -5.37 1.15
C TYR A 598 -23.17 -5.54 2.62
N ILE A 599 -21.96 -6.01 2.94
CA ILE A 599 -21.52 -6.26 4.31
C ILE A 599 -20.22 -5.48 4.58
N CYS A 600 -20.23 -4.62 5.58
CA CYS A 600 -19.05 -3.85 6.00
C CYS A 600 -18.80 -3.87 7.50
N GLY A 601 -17.53 -3.89 7.90
CA GLY A 601 -17.11 -3.79 9.30
C GLY A 601 -16.08 -4.83 9.69
N SER A 602 -16.16 -5.34 10.93
CA SER A 602 -15.13 -6.23 11.48
C SER A 602 -15.08 -7.58 10.74
N SER A 603 -13.89 -7.97 10.27
CA SER A 603 -13.57 -9.25 9.60
C SER A 603 -13.70 -10.51 10.47
N ASN A 604 -14.16 -10.37 11.73
CA ASN A 604 -14.37 -11.48 12.66
C ASN A 604 -15.66 -12.27 12.31
N ALA A 605 -16.48 -12.62 13.32
CA ALA A 605 -17.68 -13.42 13.12
C ALA A 605 -18.81 -12.71 12.35
N MET A 606 -18.79 -11.37 12.26
CA MET A 606 -19.94 -10.58 11.80
C MET A 606 -20.35 -10.89 10.36
N PRO A 607 -19.46 -10.91 9.34
CA PRO A 607 -19.88 -11.21 7.97
C PRO A 607 -20.48 -12.60 7.82
N ARG A 608 -19.88 -13.60 8.48
CA ARG A 608 -20.40 -14.97 8.52
C ARG A 608 -21.80 -15.02 9.13
N GLU A 609 -22.01 -14.40 10.29
CA GLU A 609 -23.29 -14.39 10.99
C GLU A 609 -24.40 -13.68 10.19
N VAL A 610 -24.05 -12.65 9.43
CA VAL A 610 -24.97 -11.96 8.51
C VAL A 610 -25.36 -12.87 7.35
N ARG A 611 -24.39 -13.53 6.70
CA ARG A 611 -24.65 -14.51 5.63
C ARG A 611 -25.54 -15.65 6.11
N GLU A 612 -25.26 -16.20 7.29
CA GLU A 612 -26.08 -17.24 7.93
C GLU A 612 -27.51 -16.76 8.22
N ALA A 613 -27.69 -15.49 8.61
CA ALA A 613 -29.02 -14.93 8.83
C ALA A 613 -29.81 -14.72 7.53
N VAL A 614 -29.14 -14.32 6.45
CA VAL A 614 -29.76 -14.24 5.11
C VAL A 614 -30.13 -15.64 4.60
N SER A 615 -29.19 -16.59 4.68
CA SER A 615 -29.43 -18.00 4.35
C SER A 615 -30.62 -18.57 5.12
N TRP A 616 -30.67 -18.35 6.44
CA TRP A 616 -31.81 -18.76 7.26
C TRP A 616 -33.12 -18.12 6.79
N SER A 617 -33.10 -16.82 6.47
CA SER A 617 -34.29 -16.06 6.07
C SER A 617 -34.92 -16.57 4.78
N ILE A 618 -34.11 -17.01 3.83
CA ILE A 618 -34.57 -17.54 2.53
C ILE A 618 -34.86 -19.06 2.56
N SER A 619 -34.61 -19.71 3.69
CA SER A 619 -34.89 -21.14 3.89
C SER A 619 -36.33 -21.44 4.31
N VAL A 620 -36.72 -22.71 4.24
CA VAL A 620 -37.98 -23.25 4.81
C VAL A 620 -38.14 -23.01 6.32
N LYS A 621 -37.05 -22.76 7.05
CA LYS A 621 -37.12 -22.39 8.48
C LYS A 621 -37.39 -20.91 8.70
N GLY A 622 -37.12 -20.09 7.69
CA GLY A 622 -37.36 -18.64 7.68
C GLY A 622 -38.66 -18.32 6.96
N SER A 623 -38.56 -17.85 5.73
CA SER A 623 -39.72 -17.44 4.92
C SER A 623 -39.64 -17.86 3.46
N GLY A 624 -38.74 -18.77 3.09
CA GLY A 624 -38.62 -19.29 1.72
C GLY A 624 -38.84 -20.79 1.60
N ASP A 625 -38.48 -21.34 0.44
CA ASP A 625 -38.87 -22.70 0.03
C ASP A 625 -37.66 -23.65 -0.11
N MET A 626 -36.44 -23.15 0.07
CA MET A 626 -35.20 -23.91 -0.07
C MET A 626 -34.75 -24.52 1.26
N SER A 627 -34.05 -25.66 1.21
CA SER A 627 -33.35 -26.21 2.36
C SER A 627 -32.17 -25.31 2.77
N LEU A 628 -31.68 -25.44 4.01
CA LEU A 628 -30.58 -24.58 4.49
C LEU A 628 -29.28 -24.78 3.69
N GLU A 629 -28.98 -26.02 3.29
CA GLU A 629 -27.80 -26.32 2.45
C GLU A 629 -27.88 -25.67 1.07
N GLU A 630 -29.07 -25.67 0.45
CA GLU A 630 -29.32 -24.96 -0.81
C GLU A 630 -29.19 -23.43 -0.62
N CYS A 631 -29.65 -22.90 0.52
CA CYS A 631 -29.55 -21.48 0.83
C CYS A 631 -28.10 -21.03 1.05
N ASP A 632 -27.29 -21.83 1.75
CA ASP A 632 -25.87 -21.53 1.97
C ASP A 632 -25.12 -21.49 0.64
N LYS A 633 -25.40 -22.45 -0.25
CA LYS A 633 -24.85 -22.46 -1.61
C LYS A 633 -25.33 -21.27 -2.43
N TYR A 634 -26.62 -20.92 -2.36
CA TYR A 634 -27.19 -19.77 -3.06
C TYR A 634 -26.52 -18.46 -2.62
N VAL A 635 -26.31 -18.28 -1.32
CA VAL A 635 -25.62 -17.08 -0.80
C VAL A 635 -24.17 -17.06 -1.28
N GLU A 636 -23.46 -18.19 -1.33
CA GLU A 636 -22.09 -18.18 -1.88
C GLU A 636 -22.07 -17.84 -3.38
N GLU A 637 -22.94 -18.45 -4.19
CA GLU A 637 -23.12 -18.11 -5.62
C GLU A 637 -23.50 -16.62 -5.82
N MET A 638 -24.24 -16.05 -4.88
CA MET A 638 -24.56 -14.61 -4.87
C MET A 638 -23.31 -13.74 -4.69
N PHE A 639 -22.36 -14.14 -3.84
CA PHE A 639 -21.08 -13.42 -3.70
C PHE A 639 -20.16 -13.65 -4.90
N GLU A 640 -20.12 -14.86 -5.46
CA GLU A 640 -19.33 -15.17 -6.66
C GLU A 640 -19.81 -14.40 -7.90
N SER A 641 -21.12 -14.17 -8.01
CA SER A 641 -21.72 -13.39 -9.11
C SER A 641 -21.69 -11.87 -8.93
N GLY A 642 -21.17 -11.36 -7.79
CA GLY A 642 -21.07 -9.93 -7.49
C GLY A 642 -22.35 -9.28 -6.95
N ARG A 643 -23.43 -10.05 -6.75
CA ARG A 643 -24.66 -9.59 -6.08
C ARG A 643 -24.46 -9.43 -4.56
N GLY A 644 -23.60 -10.26 -3.98
CA GLY A 644 -23.09 -10.12 -2.62
C GLY A 644 -21.71 -9.47 -2.66
N GLN A 645 -21.50 -8.41 -1.88
CA GLN A 645 -20.22 -7.70 -1.79
C GLN A 645 -19.85 -7.47 -0.32
N GLU A 646 -18.56 -7.60 -0.01
CA GLU A 646 -18.04 -7.52 1.35
C GLU A 646 -16.78 -6.68 1.39
N GLU A 647 -16.75 -5.71 2.29
CA GLU A 647 -15.54 -4.98 2.66
C GLU A 647 -15.37 -5.04 4.18
N SER A 648 -14.54 -5.98 4.63
CA SER A 648 -14.29 -6.24 6.04
C SER A 648 -12.82 -6.08 6.39
N TRP A 649 -12.55 -5.57 7.59
CA TRP A 649 -11.20 -5.28 8.11
C TRP A 649 -11.02 -5.73 9.55
#